data_AF-A0A9D2KDN9-F1
#
_entry.id   AF-A0A9D2KDN9-F1
#
_cell.length_a   1.000
_cell.length_b   1.000
_cell.length_c   1.000
_cell.angle_alpha   90.00
_cell.angle_beta   90.00
_cell.angle_gamma   90.00
#
_symmetry.space_group_name_H-M   'P 1'
#
loop_
_entity.id
_entity.type
_entity.pdbx_description
1 polymer ?
#
loop_
_entity_poly.entity_id
_entity_poly.type
_entity_poly.pdbx_seq_one_letter_code
_entity_poly.pdbx_strand_id
1 'polypeptide(L)'
;MAKNNRTETWRKYVLSVLSLTVATTLSLGVFTACSDGSEDSDDEDTTVSATDTQLIRNGNFEFYSDKDVEKLIEKHGVVNTPNNWTFSAGTPTSDTASGIIDSADWSYFTRTGGYPFSTYTKDDEEVTTFASIEEAAAHWEDDNVSAYDRLKFLDVYEDEIDDLDDDSEEAELFAEYSYSVDFEDVEHLMTDIGADLTLHDDAAQRENGDTSVLMIHNRRTSENVLGTAQRYTSGTTVTLAAGTAAKLSVWVRTDALTHYYSEAEETEVTQRGGAYIGITNTVGGTTLDQMQIKNINTKGEWKQYTVYVRASTFASTTFTVVLGLGQGSSSDRYENVNGYAFFDDVACEVITAADYEAAVSSDWNTCTVDSLAKEKIFDTDKVEGDTFALDLYAGFDAAASLLDEVDVALTSEVSGSKTYTSESIHPSLGDSEENVTGLMTLSEIAASSNRYLQNVYKNDLDENYPFGEDGDILMLLSANGAAYTAKTGDITLAAGERMLVSFFAKTSEIANGLTGANAILVDGENRTSLTAFDSNTVDTVDIDDETKDIYDGWVQCFFFLANDTDEDKTCHIEFTYGPTSIVSTDRYDYADGYAAFTNFETKMLTRTEYSYASTGDRAVKVSLTGKAASTSAFDEVSATARKDIEERPALPASFQGTLGGSTAVVPDSEISNVKPENVYAGLLDAEYADNYYASEEAWRNILDTSAANGDEWWTGLFGNANRPLVIANGEEASYGFISDDISLSASSAQRVSMRVRLSENAKAYILLTDKTNSKTAGNAMTTNAPAVTYWYDDNGNICRIDPSSDEYDRHSDVLFTLNDNGLYTRTGDTSAMYYANLYNYEKDDEGNLVTRDGTVAFYENAGRYYAYYDLETDSYSTEVSCLPTEVGGETITRYDFRNETLPTAVIEVDGAKAKGEWVTVSFYLNAGSEAKTYRLEVWSGSRDGSEPNPAGSYVIFDNYTNASTSDFATLRDEALQEVKEANGVAEDDNITDPAIALYYTFTFYDATSYLRYDATQDEDELGNPYGSYTQSTYEEQLIYLYWDDSEGLATGSPAYTFFLDYSAADVTVEEDDLGESDDTTDDTTETTTDTNVWLLISSGVLAVVLVAVIVLVIVRRQLEKRSRRQRVKAESAPVVRPAPQVRKPSAKKDEPSVPEDENDPYNN
;
A
#
# COMPACT_ATOMS: atom_id res chain seq x y z
N MET A 1 -45.80 12.53 -44.57
CA MET A 1 -45.01 12.20 -45.78
C MET A 1 -43.69 12.96 -45.72
N ALA A 2 -42.57 12.31 -45.36
CA ALA A 2 -41.42 13.02 -44.80
C ALA A 2 -40.64 13.92 -45.79
N LYS A 3 -40.51 15.20 -45.43
CA LYS A 3 -39.42 16.10 -45.87
C LYS A 3 -38.34 16.14 -44.78
N ASN A 4 -37.08 16.30 -45.18
CA ASN A 4 -36.04 16.70 -44.23
C ASN A 4 -36.12 18.20 -43.96
N ASN A 5 -35.87 18.61 -42.73
CA ASN A 5 -34.80 19.57 -42.45
C ASN A 5 -33.89 19.00 -41.36
N ARG A 6 -32.63 19.44 -41.32
CA ARG A 6 -31.58 18.75 -40.53
C ARG A 6 -30.43 19.67 -40.15
N THR A 7 -30.63 20.41 -39.07
CA THR A 7 -29.63 21.17 -38.27
C THR A 7 -30.41 21.62 -37.01
N GLU A 8 -29.92 21.47 -35.78
CA GLU A 8 -28.57 21.17 -35.31
C GLU A 8 -28.54 19.97 -34.33
N THR A 9 -27.54 19.08 -34.45
CA THR A 9 -27.29 18.00 -33.47
C THR A 9 -25.82 17.61 -33.47
N TRP A 10 -24.95 18.42 -32.83
CA TRP A 10 -23.52 18.09 -32.73
C TRP A 10 -22.83 18.53 -31.43
N ARG A 11 -23.35 18.06 -30.28
CA ARG A 11 -22.64 18.09 -28.98
C ARG A 11 -23.08 17.00 -27.98
N LYS A 12 -23.04 15.74 -28.43
CA LYS A 12 -22.86 14.57 -27.55
C LYS A 12 -21.55 13.85 -27.97
N TYR A 13 -20.94 13.09 -27.07
CA TYR A 13 -19.55 12.55 -27.14
C TYR A 13 -18.38 13.51 -26.83
N VAL A 14 -18.25 14.00 -25.58
CA VAL A 14 -16.96 14.03 -24.84
C VAL A 14 -17.21 13.96 -23.30
N LEU A 15 -17.94 12.95 -22.82
CA LEU A 15 -18.05 12.70 -21.37
C LEU A 15 -18.11 11.19 -21.07
N SER A 16 -16.95 10.58 -21.21
CA SER A 16 -16.60 9.21 -20.84
C SER A 16 -15.06 9.22 -20.68
N VAL A 17 -14.48 8.38 -19.80
CA VAL A 17 -13.03 8.33 -19.46
C VAL A 17 -12.57 9.29 -18.34
N LEU A 18 -13.46 9.91 -17.56
CA LEU A 18 -13.05 10.68 -16.35
C LEU A 18 -14.02 10.53 -15.16
N SER A 19 -14.26 9.27 -14.77
CA SER A 19 -15.10 8.88 -13.63
C SER A 19 -14.60 7.58 -12.98
N LEU A 20 -13.28 7.42 -12.87
CA LEU A 20 -12.64 6.22 -12.32
C LEU A 20 -11.36 6.56 -11.54
N THR A 21 -11.46 7.52 -10.62
CA THR A 21 -10.54 7.78 -9.49
C THR A 21 -11.18 8.86 -8.62
N VAL A 22 -10.83 8.90 -7.32
CA VAL A 22 -11.49 9.74 -6.29
C VAL A 22 -12.95 9.34 -6.05
N ALA A 23 -13.12 8.14 -5.48
CA ALA A 23 -14.35 7.70 -4.80
C ALA A 23 -13.96 7.05 -3.46
N THR A 24 -13.22 7.81 -2.65
CA THR A 24 -12.70 7.45 -1.33
C THR A 24 -12.75 8.69 -0.45
N THR A 25 -12.96 8.50 0.87
CA THR A 25 -13.10 9.53 1.92
C THR A 25 -14.17 10.60 1.68
N LEU A 26 -15.32 10.44 2.34
CA LEU A 26 -16.11 11.54 2.92
C LEU A 26 -17.14 10.99 3.92
N SER A 27 -16.64 10.60 5.10
CA SER A 27 -17.44 10.38 6.31
C SER A 27 -17.85 11.73 6.94
N LEU A 28 -18.73 11.66 7.95
CA LEU A 28 -19.50 12.76 8.55
C LEU A 28 -18.67 13.89 9.19
N GLY A 29 -19.26 15.09 9.36
CA GLY A 29 -18.69 16.14 10.23
C GLY A 29 -19.23 17.56 10.01
N VAL A 30 -20.04 18.08 10.94
CA VAL A 30 -20.57 19.46 10.91
C VAL A 30 -19.68 20.43 11.70
N PHE A 31 -19.12 21.45 11.05
CA PHE A 31 -18.65 22.73 11.62
C PHE A 31 -18.38 23.74 10.49
N THR A 32 -18.45 25.08 10.63
CA THR A 32 -18.61 25.95 11.82
C THR A 32 -19.36 27.26 11.47
N ALA A 33 -19.82 27.96 12.52
CA ALA A 33 -20.64 29.17 12.47
C ALA A 33 -19.99 30.45 11.89
N CYS A 34 -20.87 31.39 11.49
CA CYS A 34 -20.76 32.85 11.60
C CYS A 34 -19.38 33.52 11.40
N SER A 35 -19.17 34.12 10.22
CA SER A 35 -18.24 35.26 10.05
C SER A 35 -19.02 36.58 10.07
N ASP A 36 -18.83 37.39 11.10
CA ASP A 36 -19.42 38.74 11.18
C ASP A 36 -18.60 39.77 10.36
N GLY A 37 -19.29 40.70 9.70
CA GLY A 37 -18.71 41.93 9.17
C GLY A 37 -18.40 42.01 7.68
N SER A 38 -19.39 42.40 6.87
CA SER A 38 -19.40 43.76 6.28
C SER A 38 -20.73 44.10 5.61
N GLU A 39 -21.21 45.34 5.80
CA GLU A 39 -22.37 45.88 5.09
C GLU A 39 -21.99 46.28 3.65
N ASP A 40 -22.49 45.55 2.66
CA ASP A 40 -22.81 46.08 1.32
C ASP A 40 -24.19 45.54 0.95
N SER A 41 -25.05 46.39 0.40
CA SER A 41 -26.49 46.10 0.23
C SER A 41 -26.85 45.94 -1.26
N ASP A 42 -26.77 44.71 -1.74
CA ASP A 42 -27.43 44.28 -2.98
C ASP A 42 -28.54 43.28 -2.60
N ASP A 43 -29.79 43.63 -2.90
CA ASP A 43 -30.95 42.75 -2.70
C ASP A 43 -30.98 41.68 -3.80
N GLU A 44 -30.15 40.63 -3.68
CA GLU A 44 -30.37 39.37 -4.39
C GLU A 44 -31.32 38.50 -3.56
N ASP A 45 -32.49 38.16 -4.10
CA ASP A 45 -33.42 37.20 -3.49
C ASP A 45 -32.78 35.81 -3.49
N THR A 46 -32.12 35.46 -2.38
CA THR A 46 -31.53 34.13 -2.19
C THR A 46 -32.64 33.12 -1.91
N THR A 47 -33.21 32.54 -2.97
CA THR A 47 -34.07 31.36 -2.89
C THR A 47 -33.29 30.22 -2.23
N VAL A 48 -33.66 29.89 -0.99
CA VAL A 48 -33.01 28.81 -0.24
C VAL A 48 -33.59 27.49 -0.72
N SER A 49 -33.01 26.96 -1.80
CA SER A 49 -33.40 25.65 -2.33
C SER A 49 -33.33 24.58 -1.24
N ALA A 50 -34.40 23.81 -1.11
CA ALA A 50 -34.51 22.83 -0.04
C ALA A 50 -33.41 21.76 -0.17
N THR A 51 -32.71 21.49 0.94
CA THR A 51 -31.68 20.45 0.97
C THR A 51 -32.31 19.11 1.29
N ASP A 52 -32.27 18.19 0.33
CA ASP A 52 -32.52 16.76 0.54
C ASP A 52 -31.59 16.24 1.66
N THR A 53 -32.16 15.59 2.68
CA THR A 53 -31.44 14.90 3.77
C THR A 53 -31.76 13.40 3.88
N GLN A 54 -32.44 12.82 2.88
CA GLN A 54 -32.90 11.42 2.92
C GLN A 54 -31.75 10.43 2.61
N LEU A 55 -31.79 9.25 3.23
CA LEU A 55 -30.81 8.18 2.99
C LEU A 55 -30.94 7.56 1.59
N ILE A 56 -32.17 7.44 1.07
CA ILE A 56 -32.44 7.34 -0.36
C ILE A 56 -32.82 8.74 -0.83
N ARG A 57 -31.92 9.39 -1.59
CA ARG A 57 -32.14 10.75 -2.10
C ARG A 57 -33.41 10.83 -2.94
N ASN A 58 -34.18 11.89 -2.71
CA ASN A 58 -35.46 12.15 -3.36
C ASN A 58 -36.43 10.95 -3.27
N GLY A 59 -36.51 10.32 -2.10
CA GLY A 59 -37.37 9.16 -1.85
C GLY A 59 -38.86 9.50 -1.71
N ASN A 60 -39.18 10.72 -1.28
CA ASN A 60 -40.54 11.28 -1.31
C ASN A 60 -40.87 12.03 -2.61
N PHE A 61 -39.99 11.97 -3.60
CA PHE A 61 -40.17 12.61 -4.91
C PHE A 61 -40.40 14.13 -4.89
N GLU A 62 -40.01 14.82 -3.82
CA GLU A 62 -40.19 16.26 -3.67
C GLU A 62 -39.11 17.14 -4.31
N PHE A 63 -38.16 16.55 -5.06
CA PHE A 63 -37.06 17.26 -5.70
C PHE A 63 -37.00 17.00 -7.21
N TYR A 64 -37.25 18.04 -8.00
CA TYR A 64 -37.13 18.09 -9.46
C TYR A 64 -36.67 19.48 -9.90
N SER A 65 -36.26 19.63 -11.17
CA SER A 65 -35.62 20.84 -11.68
C SER A 65 -36.48 22.10 -11.63
N ASP A 66 -37.81 21.94 -11.66
CA ASP A 66 -38.76 23.02 -11.98
C ASP A 66 -39.56 23.47 -10.75
N LYS A 67 -39.31 22.90 -9.57
CA LYS A 67 -40.12 23.11 -8.35
C LYS A 67 -39.99 24.51 -7.74
N ASP A 68 -38.78 25.06 -7.70
CA ASP A 68 -38.49 26.36 -7.06
C ASP A 68 -38.75 27.56 -8.00
N VAL A 69 -39.46 27.37 -9.12
CA VAL A 69 -39.76 28.44 -10.09
C VAL A 69 -40.90 29.32 -9.56
N GLU A 70 -40.54 30.38 -8.85
CA GLU A 70 -41.43 31.23 -8.05
C GLU A 70 -42.53 32.00 -8.83
N LYS A 71 -42.65 31.81 -10.15
CA LYS A 71 -43.71 32.41 -10.99
C LYS A 71 -44.77 31.38 -11.39
N LEU A 72 -46.00 31.66 -10.96
CA LEU A 72 -47.26 30.98 -11.37
C LEU A 72 -47.48 30.82 -12.88
N ILE A 73 -46.72 31.51 -13.73
CA ILE A 73 -46.82 31.47 -15.20
C ILE A 73 -46.06 30.27 -15.77
N GLU A 74 -44.93 29.88 -15.17
CA GLU A 74 -43.99 28.89 -15.73
C GLU A 74 -44.39 27.41 -15.41
N LYS A 75 -45.66 27.15 -15.10
CA LYS A 75 -46.21 25.81 -14.79
C LYS A 75 -46.41 24.94 -16.04
N HIS A 76 -45.32 24.66 -16.76
CA HIS A 76 -45.29 23.84 -17.97
C HIS A 76 -44.89 22.37 -17.72
N GLY A 77 -44.17 22.11 -16.63
CA GLY A 77 -43.76 20.77 -16.20
C GLY A 77 -44.91 19.95 -15.59
N VAL A 78 -45.67 19.26 -16.44
CA VAL A 78 -46.76 18.35 -16.05
C VAL A 78 -46.22 17.04 -15.48
N VAL A 79 -45.12 16.55 -16.07
CA VAL A 79 -44.45 15.29 -15.73
C VAL A 79 -42.95 15.56 -15.67
N ASN A 80 -42.42 15.67 -14.45
CA ASN A 80 -41.08 16.18 -14.18
C ASN A 80 -40.06 15.07 -13.98
N THR A 81 -38.77 15.32 -14.30
CA THR A 81 -37.72 14.31 -14.08
C THR A 81 -37.29 14.31 -12.60
N PRO A 82 -37.36 13.16 -11.89
CA PRO A 82 -36.88 13.06 -10.51
C PRO A 82 -35.37 13.29 -10.40
N ASN A 83 -34.97 14.26 -9.57
CA ASN A 83 -33.57 14.39 -9.16
C ASN A 83 -33.11 13.10 -8.47
N ASN A 84 -31.85 12.71 -8.65
CA ASN A 84 -31.25 11.50 -8.06
C ASN A 84 -31.94 10.15 -8.40
N TRP A 85 -32.79 10.07 -9.43
CA TRP A 85 -33.30 8.80 -9.97
C TRP A 85 -33.05 8.68 -11.48
N THR A 86 -32.78 7.46 -11.97
CA THR A 86 -32.50 7.20 -13.39
C THR A 86 -33.64 6.40 -14.03
N PHE A 87 -34.25 6.97 -15.06
CA PHE A 87 -35.28 6.33 -15.89
C PHE A 87 -34.71 5.22 -16.80
N SER A 88 -35.53 4.22 -17.13
CA SER A 88 -35.23 3.21 -18.15
C SER A 88 -36.51 2.60 -18.73
N ALA A 89 -36.69 2.71 -20.05
CA ALA A 89 -37.79 2.08 -20.78
C ALA A 89 -37.34 0.77 -21.48
N GLY A 90 -38.24 -0.21 -21.51
CA GLY A 90 -38.09 -1.46 -22.25
C GLY A 90 -38.31 -1.28 -23.76
N THR A 91 -38.18 -2.39 -24.51
CA THR A 91 -38.52 -2.43 -25.94
C THR A 91 -39.75 -3.31 -26.17
N PRO A 92 -40.83 -2.79 -26.77
CA PRO A 92 -41.01 -1.42 -27.27
C PRO A 92 -41.36 -0.44 -26.14
N THR A 93 -41.05 0.85 -26.33
CA THR A 93 -41.28 1.92 -25.36
C THR A 93 -42.77 2.16 -25.10
N SER A 94 -43.07 2.95 -24.07
CA SER A 94 -44.37 3.62 -23.97
C SER A 94 -44.58 4.55 -25.17
N ASP A 95 -45.85 4.84 -25.44
CA ASP A 95 -46.28 5.94 -26.30
C ASP A 95 -46.58 7.22 -25.46
N THR A 96 -46.48 7.16 -24.11
CA THR A 96 -46.83 8.21 -23.12
C THR A 96 -45.72 8.53 -22.09
N ALA A 97 -45.79 9.69 -21.43
CA ALA A 97 -44.77 10.18 -20.49
C ALA A 97 -44.75 9.48 -19.11
N SER A 98 -43.67 9.63 -18.34
CA SER A 98 -43.52 9.08 -16.97
C SER A 98 -42.48 9.87 -16.17
N GLY A 99 -42.76 10.18 -14.90
CA GLY A 99 -41.99 11.10 -14.06
C GLY A 99 -42.79 11.54 -12.82
N ILE A 100 -42.34 12.59 -12.14
CA ILE A 100 -43.03 13.17 -10.99
C ILE A 100 -44.24 13.98 -11.43
N ILE A 101 -45.37 13.84 -10.73
CA ILE A 101 -46.54 14.73 -10.85
C ILE A 101 -46.88 15.32 -9.47
N ASP A 102 -47.16 16.62 -9.40
CA ASP A 102 -47.71 17.26 -8.20
C ASP A 102 -49.25 17.09 -8.13
N SER A 103 -49.72 16.43 -7.08
CA SER A 103 -51.14 16.22 -6.82
C SER A 103 -51.90 17.47 -6.37
N ALA A 104 -51.22 18.59 -6.08
CA ALA A 104 -51.85 19.89 -5.87
C ALA A 104 -52.31 20.51 -7.20
N ASP A 105 -51.49 20.43 -8.24
CA ASP A 105 -51.79 20.93 -9.59
C ASP A 105 -52.54 19.93 -10.47
N TRP A 106 -52.75 18.68 -10.04
CA TRP A 106 -53.49 17.64 -10.78
C TRP A 106 -54.77 18.16 -11.46
N SER A 107 -55.53 19.00 -10.75
CA SER A 107 -56.80 19.56 -11.24
C SER A 107 -56.64 20.59 -12.37
N TYR A 108 -55.49 21.24 -12.51
CA TYR A 108 -55.13 22.16 -13.60
C TYR A 108 -54.68 21.42 -14.86
N PHE A 109 -54.11 20.22 -14.71
CA PHE A 109 -53.71 19.37 -15.84
C PHE A 109 -54.83 18.46 -16.35
N THR A 110 -55.77 18.03 -15.49
CA THR A 110 -56.82 17.05 -15.87
C THR A 110 -58.21 17.64 -16.12
N ARG A 111 -58.43 18.94 -15.93
CA ARG A 111 -59.78 19.54 -15.99
C ARG A 111 -59.77 20.88 -16.71
N THR A 112 -60.88 21.22 -17.35
CA THR A 112 -61.13 22.56 -17.90
C THR A 112 -61.18 23.61 -16.79
N GLY A 113 -60.49 24.74 -16.96
CA GLY A 113 -60.45 25.84 -15.97
C GLY A 113 -61.78 26.59 -15.81
N GLY A 114 -62.73 26.40 -16.74
CA GLY A 114 -64.07 26.97 -16.69
C GLY A 114 -64.32 28.16 -17.61
N TYR A 115 -63.39 28.45 -18.53
CA TYR A 115 -63.66 29.32 -19.68
C TYR A 115 -64.84 28.79 -20.53
N PRO A 116 -65.73 29.65 -21.05
CA PRO A 116 -66.95 29.24 -21.77
C PRO A 116 -66.67 28.87 -23.24
N PHE A 117 -65.90 27.80 -23.46
CA PHE A 117 -65.51 27.31 -24.78
C PHE A 117 -66.67 27.07 -25.74
N SER A 118 -66.39 27.23 -27.05
CA SER A 118 -67.36 27.03 -28.11
C SER A 118 -67.36 25.59 -28.61
N THR A 119 -68.53 24.98 -28.76
CA THR A 119 -68.71 23.70 -29.45
C THR A 119 -69.06 23.92 -30.92
N TYR A 120 -68.29 23.34 -31.83
CA TYR A 120 -68.48 23.43 -33.28
C TYR A 120 -67.88 22.20 -33.97
N THR A 121 -68.15 22.04 -35.28
CA THR A 121 -67.59 20.93 -36.06
C THR A 121 -66.29 21.36 -36.73
N LYS A 122 -65.20 20.65 -36.47
CA LYS A 122 -63.91 20.74 -37.19
C LYS A 122 -63.61 19.35 -37.77
N ASP A 123 -63.24 19.29 -39.05
CA ASP A 123 -62.91 18.07 -39.80
C ASP A 123 -63.83 16.85 -39.56
N ASP A 124 -65.15 17.11 -39.61
CA ASP A 124 -66.27 16.20 -39.36
C ASP A 124 -66.48 15.72 -37.90
N GLU A 125 -65.72 16.22 -36.92
CA GLU A 125 -65.86 15.92 -35.47
C GLU A 125 -66.36 17.12 -34.63
N GLU A 126 -67.07 16.88 -33.52
CA GLU A 126 -67.56 17.95 -32.62
C GLU A 126 -66.51 18.30 -31.56
N VAL A 127 -65.66 19.29 -31.85
CA VAL A 127 -64.66 19.82 -30.92
C VAL A 127 -65.28 20.85 -29.95
N THR A 128 -64.67 21.02 -28.78
CA THR A 128 -64.99 22.08 -27.82
C THR A 128 -63.70 22.59 -27.20
N THR A 129 -63.33 23.80 -27.64
CA THR A 129 -62.12 24.58 -27.29
C THR A 129 -62.35 26.04 -27.76
N PHE A 130 -61.32 26.88 -27.88
CA PHE A 130 -61.43 28.21 -28.53
C PHE A 130 -61.84 28.06 -30.01
N ALA A 131 -62.57 29.02 -30.57
CA ALA A 131 -63.11 28.90 -31.95
C ALA A 131 -62.14 29.39 -33.05
N SER A 132 -61.02 30.01 -32.67
CA SER A 132 -60.02 30.59 -33.57
C SER A 132 -58.73 30.93 -32.84
N ILE A 133 -57.61 31.00 -33.56
CA ILE A 133 -56.30 31.47 -33.06
C ILE A 133 -56.44 32.85 -32.39
N GLU A 134 -57.19 33.78 -32.99
CA GLU A 134 -57.39 35.12 -32.42
C GLU A 134 -58.29 35.15 -31.17
N GLU A 135 -59.02 34.06 -30.87
CA GLU A 135 -59.73 33.92 -29.58
C GLU A 135 -58.80 33.32 -28.53
N ALA A 136 -58.04 32.28 -28.90
CA ALA A 136 -57.07 31.63 -28.02
C ALA A 136 -56.00 32.64 -27.56
N ALA A 137 -55.35 33.36 -28.47
CA ALA A 137 -54.32 34.35 -28.14
C ALA A 137 -54.86 35.51 -27.27
N ALA A 138 -56.14 35.89 -27.43
CA ALA A 138 -56.76 36.96 -26.64
C ALA A 138 -57.15 36.54 -25.20
N HIS A 139 -57.16 35.23 -24.91
CA HIS A 139 -57.60 34.65 -23.64
C HIS A 139 -56.60 33.63 -23.05
N TRP A 140 -55.41 33.49 -23.64
CA TRP A 140 -54.43 32.46 -23.29
C TRP A 140 -53.97 32.54 -21.83
N GLU A 141 -53.85 33.76 -21.29
CA GLU A 141 -53.41 34.06 -19.92
C GLU A 141 -54.56 34.09 -18.89
N ASP A 142 -55.84 33.89 -19.27
CA ASP A 142 -56.97 34.05 -18.33
C ASP A 142 -56.95 32.98 -17.21
N ASP A 143 -57.22 33.39 -15.96
CA ASP A 143 -57.27 32.56 -14.74
C ASP A 143 -58.18 31.30 -14.84
N ASN A 144 -59.09 31.26 -15.81
CA ASN A 144 -60.05 30.16 -16.02
C ASN A 144 -59.74 29.31 -17.27
N VAL A 145 -58.53 29.43 -17.83
CA VAL A 145 -57.99 28.58 -18.89
C VAL A 145 -56.89 27.71 -18.29
N SER A 146 -57.09 26.40 -18.27
CA SER A 146 -56.16 25.45 -17.65
C SER A 146 -55.12 24.91 -18.64
N ALA A 147 -54.12 24.16 -18.15
CA ALA A 147 -53.19 23.44 -19.02
C ALA A 147 -53.93 22.41 -19.90
N TYR A 148 -54.92 21.71 -19.35
CA TYR A 148 -55.82 20.83 -20.12
C TYR A 148 -56.46 21.56 -21.31
N ASP A 149 -56.97 22.77 -21.08
CA ASP A 149 -57.61 23.57 -22.12
C ASP A 149 -56.63 24.05 -23.20
N ARG A 150 -55.41 24.46 -22.80
CA ARG A 150 -54.36 24.90 -23.74
C ARG A 150 -53.82 23.74 -24.57
N LEU A 151 -53.46 22.62 -23.95
CA LEU A 151 -53.03 21.41 -24.65
C LEU A 151 -54.06 20.96 -25.69
N LYS A 152 -55.34 20.94 -25.31
CA LYS A 152 -56.44 20.61 -26.22
C LYS A 152 -56.60 21.61 -27.38
N PHE A 153 -56.27 22.88 -27.18
CA PHE A 153 -56.25 23.83 -28.28
C PHE A 153 -55.08 23.58 -29.23
N LEU A 154 -53.87 23.34 -28.70
CA LEU A 154 -52.67 23.07 -29.49
C LEU A 154 -52.82 21.82 -30.37
N ASP A 155 -53.33 20.72 -29.80
CA ASP A 155 -53.69 19.50 -30.55
C ASP A 155 -54.71 19.79 -31.67
N VAL A 156 -55.89 20.32 -31.30
CA VAL A 156 -56.99 20.56 -32.25
C VAL A 156 -56.61 21.56 -33.36
N TYR A 157 -55.56 22.38 -33.20
CA TYR A 157 -55.10 23.39 -34.17
C TYR A 157 -53.65 23.23 -34.65
N GLU A 158 -53.01 22.06 -34.48
CA GLU A 158 -51.61 21.81 -34.89
C GLU A 158 -51.32 22.33 -36.32
N ASP A 159 -52.10 21.86 -37.31
CA ASP A 159 -51.98 22.20 -38.74
C ASP A 159 -52.09 23.71 -39.04
N GLU A 160 -52.84 24.51 -38.25
CA GLU A 160 -52.97 25.97 -38.46
C GLU A 160 -51.99 26.79 -37.63
N ILE A 161 -51.41 26.23 -36.56
CA ILE A 161 -50.33 26.84 -35.79
C ILE A 161 -49.00 26.69 -36.56
N ASP A 162 -48.76 25.53 -37.18
CA ASP A 162 -47.59 25.24 -38.03
C ASP A 162 -47.56 26.06 -39.35
N ASP A 163 -48.69 26.68 -39.73
CA ASP A 163 -48.86 27.53 -40.93
C ASP A 163 -48.79 29.06 -40.60
N LEU A 164 -48.46 29.44 -39.34
CA LEU A 164 -48.19 30.82 -38.91
C LEU A 164 -46.84 31.37 -39.43
N ASP A 165 -46.56 32.64 -39.16
CA ASP A 165 -45.26 33.28 -39.43
C ASP A 165 -44.41 33.23 -38.16
N ASP A 166 -43.17 32.72 -38.22
CA ASP A 166 -42.29 32.52 -37.03
C ASP A 166 -42.11 33.82 -36.21
N ASP A 167 -42.20 34.99 -36.85
CA ASP A 167 -42.06 36.33 -36.27
C ASP A 167 -43.43 36.93 -35.77
N SER A 168 -44.50 36.15 -35.57
CA SER A 168 -45.83 36.66 -35.17
C SER A 168 -46.12 36.61 -33.66
N GLU A 169 -46.89 37.60 -33.16
CA GLU A 169 -47.25 37.71 -31.73
C GLU A 169 -47.98 36.45 -31.22
N GLU A 170 -48.79 35.80 -32.06
CA GLU A 170 -49.48 34.55 -31.75
C GLU A 170 -48.55 33.32 -31.74
N ALA A 171 -47.56 33.26 -32.64
CA ALA A 171 -46.59 32.16 -32.69
C ALA A 171 -45.60 32.23 -31.51
N GLU A 172 -45.11 33.43 -31.17
CA GLU A 172 -44.30 33.65 -29.97
C GLU A 172 -45.06 33.23 -28.69
N LEU A 173 -46.33 33.61 -28.56
CA LEU A 173 -47.19 33.28 -27.41
C LEU A 173 -47.44 31.77 -27.26
N PHE A 174 -47.73 31.04 -28.34
CA PHE A 174 -47.94 29.60 -28.25
C PHE A 174 -46.63 28.83 -27.99
N ALA A 175 -45.50 29.30 -28.54
CA ALA A 175 -44.18 28.73 -28.30
C ALA A 175 -43.67 28.96 -26.85
N GLU A 176 -44.08 30.05 -26.19
CA GLU A 176 -43.77 30.30 -24.77
C GLU A 176 -44.41 29.23 -23.85
N TYR A 177 -45.59 28.72 -24.20
CA TYR A 177 -46.35 27.74 -23.41
C TYR A 177 -46.01 26.27 -23.75
N SER A 178 -44.71 25.94 -23.84
CA SER A 178 -44.22 24.60 -24.17
C SER A 178 -44.33 23.61 -22.99
N TYR A 179 -45.46 22.91 -22.88
CA TYR A 179 -45.70 21.85 -21.88
C TYR A 179 -44.80 20.60 -22.05
N SER A 180 -44.64 19.85 -20.96
CA SER A 180 -43.81 18.62 -20.94
C SER A 180 -44.51 17.35 -21.47
N VAL A 181 -45.76 17.43 -21.92
CA VAL A 181 -46.63 16.33 -22.38
C VAL A 181 -47.55 16.81 -23.51
N ASP A 182 -48.20 15.87 -24.21
CA ASP A 182 -49.24 16.15 -25.21
C ASP A 182 -50.67 16.19 -24.60
N PHE A 183 -51.69 16.32 -25.45
CA PHE A 183 -53.08 16.34 -25.00
C PHE A 183 -53.59 14.94 -24.63
N GLU A 184 -53.18 13.91 -25.36
CA GLU A 184 -53.56 12.52 -25.06
C GLU A 184 -53.08 12.07 -23.68
N ASP A 185 -51.85 12.41 -23.27
CA ASP A 185 -51.34 12.13 -21.92
C ASP A 185 -52.30 12.67 -20.83
N VAL A 186 -52.74 13.94 -20.94
CA VAL A 186 -53.65 14.54 -19.95
C VAL A 186 -55.11 14.11 -20.07
N GLU A 187 -55.60 13.79 -21.28
CA GLU A 187 -56.92 13.17 -21.46
C GLU A 187 -56.96 11.77 -20.82
N HIS A 188 -55.87 11.01 -20.96
CA HIS A 188 -55.77 9.67 -20.40
C HIS A 188 -55.69 9.71 -18.86
N LEU A 189 -54.94 10.64 -18.26
CA LEU A 189 -54.97 10.86 -16.80
C LEU A 189 -56.39 11.17 -16.30
N MET A 190 -57.12 12.07 -16.97
CA MET A 190 -58.51 12.41 -16.60
C MET A 190 -59.50 11.24 -16.83
N THR A 191 -59.27 10.41 -17.84
CA THR A 191 -60.17 9.30 -18.21
C THR A 191 -59.97 8.07 -17.34
N ASP A 192 -58.71 7.71 -17.07
CA ASP A 192 -58.33 6.44 -16.45
C ASP A 192 -58.18 6.55 -14.92
N ILE A 193 -57.76 7.72 -14.40
CA ILE A 193 -57.58 8.00 -12.96
C ILE A 193 -58.71 8.88 -12.43
N GLY A 194 -59.02 9.98 -13.14
CA GLY A 194 -60.07 10.93 -12.79
C GLY A 194 -59.57 12.31 -12.36
N ALA A 195 -60.52 13.14 -11.91
CA ALA A 195 -60.34 14.59 -11.75
C ALA A 195 -59.57 15.04 -10.49
N ASP A 196 -59.23 14.12 -9.58
CA ASP A 196 -58.57 14.39 -8.30
C ASP A 196 -57.69 13.17 -7.92
N LEU A 197 -56.38 13.37 -7.68
CA LEU A 197 -55.47 12.31 -7.20
C LEU A 197 -55.26 12.41 -5.69
N THR A 198 -55.70 11.39 -4.95
CA THR A 198 -55.53 11.26 -3.49
C THR A 198 -54.22 10.55 -3.14
N LEU A 199 -53.44 11.13 -2.22
CA LEU A 199 -52.18 10.58 -1.67
C LEU A 199 -52.44 9.54 -0.57
N HIS A 200 -51.39 8.93 0.02
CA HIS A 200 -51.57 7.88 1.03
C HIS A 200 -51.91 8.43 2.43
N ASP A 201 -51.37 9.59 2.81
CA ASP A 201 -51.88 10.44 3.90
C ASP A 201 -52.13 11.86 3.39
N ASP A 202 -53.11 11.96 2.48
CA ASP A 202 -53.55 13.18 1.79
C ASP A 202 -53.80 14.38 2.72
N ALA A 203 -54.10 14.14 3.99
CA ALA A 203 -54.29 15.20 4.98
C ALA A 203 -52.95 15.75 5.52
N ALA A 204 -52.02 14.88 5.91
CA ALA A 204 -50.72 15.29 6.44
C ALA A 204 -49.79 15.80 5.33
N GLN A 205 -49.74 15.08 4.20
CA GLN A 205 -48.94 15.42 3.03
C GLN A 205 -49.28 16.82 2.49
N ARG A 206 -50.57 17.15 2.36
CA ARG A 206 -51.01 18.50 1.95
C ARG A 206 -50.89 19.58 3.04
N GLU A 207 -50.72 19.22 4.32
CA GLU A 207 -50.42 20.19 5.38
C GLU A 207 -48.93 20.58 5.39
N ASN A 208 -48.04 19.64 5.05
CA ASN A 208 -46.60 19.87 4.91
C ASN A 208 -46.20 20.50 3.57
N GLY A 209 -46.93 20.19 2.49
CA GLY A 209 -46.51 20.49 1.11
C GLY A 209 -45.79 19.34 0.39
N ASP A 210 -45.88 18.13 0.93
CA ASP A 210 -45.36 16.88 0.35
C ASP A 210 -46.39 16.30 -0.66
N THR A 211 -46.70 17.03 -1.74
CA THR A 211 -47.80 16.69 -2.67
C THR A 211 -47.39 16.00 -3.97
N SER A 212 -46.10 15.75 -4.19
CA SER A 212 -45.51 15.13 -5.38
C SER A 212 -45.48 13.61 -5.29
N VAL A 213 -45.70 12.90 -6.40
CA VAL A 213 -45.53 11.43 -6.48
C VAL A 213 -44.83 11.00 -7.76
N LEU A 214 -44.10 9.88 -7.74
CA LEU A 214 -43.53 9.29 -8.95
C LEU A 214 -44.59 8.48 -9.70
N MET A 215 -44.97 8.92 -10.89
CA MET A 215 -45.82 8.17 -11.81
C MET A 215 -44.98 7.43 -12.88
N ILE A 216 -45.31 6.16 -13.09
CA ILE A 216 -44.98 5.41 -14.30
C ILE A 216 -46.28 5.09 -15.03
N HIS A 217 -46.50 5.71 -16.19
CA HIS A 217 -47.63 5.47 -17.09
C HIS A 217 -47.14 4.67 -18.29
N ASN A 218 -47.58 3.42 -18.37
CA ASN A 218 -47.38 2.56 -19.52
C ASN A 218 -48.59 2.68 -20.45
N ARG A 219 -48.41 3.15 -21.68
CA ARG A 219 -49.43 3.04 -22.72
C ARG A 219 -48.81 2.59 -24.02
N ARG A 220 -49.52 1.75 -24.77
CA ARG A 220 -49.11 1.38 -26.10
C ARG A 220 -50.28 0.97 -26.98
N THR A 221 -50.42 1.65 -28.13
CA THR A 221 -51.58 1.54 -29.04
C THR A 221 -51.34 0.62 -30.25
N SER A 222 -50.08 0.32 -30.57
CA SER A 222 -49.72 -0.42 -31.79
C SER A 222 -50.21 -1.88 -31.79
N GLU A 223 -50.97 -2.27 -32.82
CA GLU A 223 -51.56 -3.62 -32.99
C GLU A 223 -50.56 -4.76 -32.68
N ASN A 224 -51.01 -5.76 -31.91
CA ASN A 224 -50.27 -6.98 -31.53
C ASN A 224 -49.06 -6.75 -30.59
N VAL A 225 -49.10 -5.73 -29.73
CA VAL A 225 -48.12 -5.57 -28.63
C VAL A 225 -48.78 -5.72 -27.27
N LEU A 226 -48.20 -6.56 -26.41
CA LEU A 226 -48.67 -6.84 -25.04
C LEU A 226 -48.37 -5.70 -24.03
N GLY A 227 -48.55 -4.44 -24.41
CA GLY A 227 -48.13 -3.29 -23.60
C GLY A 227 -46.60 -3.11 -23.50
N THR A 228 -46.14 -2.33 -22.52
CA THR A 228 -44.73 -1.96 -22.33
C THR A 228 -44.20 -2.31 -20.92
N ALA A 229 -42.96 -1.92 -20.63
CA ALA A 229 -42.29 -2.10 -19.35
C ALA A 229 -41.35 -0.91 -19.11
N GLN A 230 -41.46 -0.25 -17.95
CA GLN A 230 -40.70 0.95 -17.58
C GLN A 230 -40.26 0.90 -16.12
N ARG A 231 -39.17 1.60 -15.78
CA ARG A 231 -38.68 1.70 -14.40
C ARG A 231 -37.87 2.97 -14.13
N TYR A 232 -37.80 3.31 -12.85
CA TYR A 232 -36.82 4.19 -12.26
C TYR A 232 -35.88 3.40 -11.34
N THR A 233 -34.66 3.90 -11.12
CA THR A 233 -33.67 3.30 -10.21
C THR A 233 -32.99 4.40 -9.41
N SER A 234 -32.82 4.20 -8.11
CA SER A 234 -32.20 5.19 -7.22
C SER A 234 -30.74 5.43 -7.65
N GLY A 235 -30.38 6.69 -7.85
CA GLY A 235 -28.99 7.11 -8.03
C GLY A 235 -28.18 7.05 -6.73
N THR A 236 -28.87 6.91 -5.59
CA THR A 236 -28.26 6.62 -4.30
C THR A 236 -28.08 5.12 -4.12
N THR A 237 -26.85 4.73 -3.76
CA THR A 237 -26.50 3.40 -3.26
C THR A 237 -26.38 3.47 -1.75
N VAL A 238 -27.12 2.62 -1.03
CA VAL A 238 -26.95 2.45 0.43
C VAL A 238 -25.86 1.40 0.65
N THR A 239 -24.92 1.70 1.55
CA THR A 239 -23.88 0.76 2.00
C THR A 239 -24.20 0.33 3.42
N LEU A 240 -24.06 -0.96 3.71
CA LEU A 240 -24.25 -1.56 5.02
C LEU A 240 -22.96 -2.28 5.47
N ALA A 241 -22.57 -2.02 6.72
CA ALA A 241 -21.46 -2.69 7.39
C ALA A 241 -21.90 -4.04 7.99
N ALA A 242 -20.95 -4.89 8.36
CA ALA A 242 -21.23 -6.05 9.19
C ALA A 242 -21.92 -5.61 10.50
N GLY A 243 -22.82 -6.44 11.04
CA GLY A 243 -23.64 -6.08 12.20
C GLY A 243 -24.82 -5.14 11.95
N THR A 244 -25.02 -4.67 10.71
CA THR A 244 -26.13 -3.75 10.35
C THR A 244 -27.16 -4.37 9.41
N ALA A 245 -28.34 -3.76 9.36
CA ALA A 245 -29.37 -4.01 8.36
C ALA A 245 -30.02 -2.68 7.93
N ALA A 246 -30.76 -2.69 6.82
CA ALA A 246 -31.67 -1.62 6.45
C ALA A 246 -33.12 -2.09 6.53
N LYS A 247 -34.00 -1.15 6.86
CA LYS A 247 -35.46 -1.25 6.77
C LYS A 247 -35.93 -0.21 5.74
N LEU A 248 -36.34 -0.69 4.57
CA LEU A 248 -36.92 0.10 3.50
C LEU A 248 -38.44 -0.01 3.55
N SER A 249 -39.16 1.09 3.37
CA SER A 249 -40.59 1.08 3.04
C SER A 249 -40.87 1.88 1.78
N VAL A 250 -41.89 1.47 1.02
CA VAL A 250 -42.36 2.17 -0.19
C VAL A 250 -43.88 2.10 -0.25
N TRP A 251 -44.56 3.21 -0.53
CA TRP A 251 -45.97 3.19 -0.90
C TRP A 251 -46.12 2.96 -2.40
N VAL A 252 -47.04 2.07 -2.76
CA VAL A 252 -47.38 1.73 -4.16
C VAL A 252 -48.89 1.82 -4.36
N ARG A 253 -49.30 2.42 -5.46
CA ARG A 253 -50.67 2.40 -5.99
C ARG A 253 -50.63 2.05 -7.48
N THR A 254 -51.60 1.30 -7.98
CA THR A 254 -51.71 1.00 -9.42
C THR A 254 -53.15 1.08 -9.92
N ASP A 255 -53.33 1.67 -11.10
CA ASP A 255 -54.64 1.95 -11.70
C ASP A 255 -54.68 1.52 -13.17
N ALA A 256 -55.89 1.22 -13.67
CA ALA A 256 -56.18 0.90 -15.07
C ALA A 256 -55.24 -0.14 -15.75
N LEU A 257 -54.77 -1.16 -15.00
CA LEU A 257 -53.80 -2.13 -15.53
C LEU A 257 -54.41 -3.08 -16.58
N THR A 258 -53.87 -3.08 -17.80
CA THR A 258 -54.36 -3.89 -18.94
C THR A 258 -53.25 -4.58 -19.77
N HIS A 259 -53.64 -5.60 -20.55
CA HIS A 259 -52.79 -6.36 -21.48
C HIS A 259 -53.62 -6.94 -22.66
N TYR A 260 -52.95 -7.42 -23.72
CA TYR A 260 -53.58 -7.84 -24.99
C TYR A 260 -53.44 -9.35 -25.32
N TYR A 261 -53.90 -10.24 -24.45
CA TYR A 261 -53.69 -11.70 -24.64
C TYR A 261 -54.43 -12.36 -25.81
N SER A 262 -55.40 -11.70 -26.46
CA SER A 262 -56.15 -12.30 -27.60
C SER A 262 -56.60 -11.29 -28.65
N GLU A 263 -56.22 -11.54 -29.91
CA GLU A 263 -56.69 -10.87 -31.15
C GLU A 263 -57.01 -9.36 -31.04
N ALA A 264 -56.12 -8.62 -30.36
CA ALA A 264 -56.17 -7.17 -30.13
C ALA A 264 -57.34 -6.64 -29.26
N GLU A 265 -58.02 -7.50 -28.49
CA GLU A 265 -58.89 -7.03 -27.40
C GLU A 265 -58.06 -6.69 -26.14
N GLU A 266 -58.28 -5.50 -25.59
CA GLU A 266 -57.70 -5.06 -24.32
C GLU A 266 -58.40 -5.76 -23.16
N THR A 267 -57.62 -6.23 -22.18
CA THR A 267 -58.14 -7.03 -21.06
C THR A 267 -57.47 -6.65 -19.74
N GLU A 268 -58.25 -6.57 -18.66
CA GLU A 268 -57.78 -6.26 -17.31
C GLU A 268 -56.72 -7.27 -16.83
N VAL A 269 -55.63 -6.76 -16.25
CA VAL A 269 -54.61 -7.60 -15.61
C VAL A 269 -55.19 -8.22 -14.33
N THR A 270 -55.38 -9.55 -14.38
CA THR A 270 -55.92 -10.34 -13.26
C THR A 270 -54.88 -11.22 -12.58
N GLN A 271 -53.68 -11.32 -13.17
CA GLN A 271 -52.49 -12.02 -12.68
C GLN A 271 -51.32 -11.65 -13.63
N ARG A 272 -50.08 -11.80 -13.16
CA ARG A 272 -48.83 -11.77 -13.96
C ARG A 272 -48.59 -10.50 -14.77
N GLY A 273 -48.90 -9.37 -14.17
CA GLY A 273 -48.50 -8.05 -14.63
C GLY A 273 -48.81 -7.02 -13.54
N GLY A 274 -48.14 -5.86 -13.59
CA GLY A 274 -48.35 -4.77 -12.65
C GLY A 274 -47.04 -4.11 -12.24
N ALA A 275 -47.08 -3.41 -11.11
CA ALA A 275 -45.89 -2.77 -10.55
C ALA A 275 -44.92 -3.79 -9.95
N TYR A 276 -43.67 -3.37 -9.74
CA TYR A 276 -42.68 -4.10 -8.97
C TYR A 276 -41.73 -3.17 -8.21
N ILE A 277 -41.27 -3.67 -7.07
CA ILE A 277 -40.14 -3.14 -6.30
C ILE A 277 -38.98 -4.13 -6.49
N GLY A 278 -37.79 -3.63 -6.80
CA GLY A 278 -36.57 -4.42 -6.94
C GLY A 278 -35.43 -3.89 -6.10
N ILE A 279 -34.72 -4.76 -5.38
CA ILE A 279 -33.49 -4.44 -4.65
C ILE A 279 -32.31 -5.01 -5.43
N THR A 280 -31.56 -4.14 -6.10
CA THR A 280 -30.31 -4.53 -6.79
C THR A 280 -29.17 -4.41 -5.80
N ASN A 281 -28.53 -5.52 -5.45
CA ASN A 281 -27.55 -5.56 -4.37
C ASN A 281 -26.18 -6.15 -4.78
N THR A 282 -25.17 -5.83 -3.98
CA THR A 282 -23.82 -6.42 -4.08
C THR A 282 -23.37 -6.97 -2.73
N VAL A 283 -22.58 -8.05 -2.74
CA VAL A 283 -21.77 -8.48 -1.59
C VAL A 283 -20.31 -8.51 -2.03
N GLY A 284 -19.43 -7.80 -1.31
CA GLY A 284 -18.01 -7.67 -1.68
C GLY A 284 -17.78 -7.09 -3.07
N GLY A 285 -18.63 -6.14 -3.49
CA GLY A 285 -18.64 -5.58 -4.84
C GLY A 285 -19.19 -6.50 -5.94
N THR A 286 -19.48 -7.77 -5.64
CA THR A 286 -20.10 -8.69 -6.62
C THR A 286 -21.61 -8.50 -6.64
N THR A 287 -22.16 -8.08 -7.79
CA THR A 287 -23.61 -7.97 -8.01
C THR A 287 -24.28 -9.33 -7.95
N LEU A 288 -25.35 -9.45 -7.18
CA LEU A 288 -26.15 -10.67 -7.06
C LEU A 288 -27.44 -10.58 -7.90
N ASP A 289 -28.14 -11.71 -8.04
CA ASP A 289 -29.49 -11.73 -8.60
C ASP A 289 -30.42 -10.79 -7.82
N GLN A 290 -31.03 -9.83 -8.50
CA GLN A 290 -31.93 -8.84 -7.91
C GLN A 290 -33.11 -9.50 -7.19
N MET A 291 -33.34 -9.09 -5.93
CA MET A 291 -34.58 -9.40 -5.22
C MET A 291 -35.73 -8.59 -5.83
N GLN A 292 -36.88 -9.21 -6.08
CA GLN A 292 -38.06 -8.53 -6.64
C GLN A 292 -39.35 -8.87 -5.88
N ILE A 293 -40.18 -7.88 -5.63
CA ILE A 293 -41.60 -8.02 -5.30
C ILE A 293 -42.36 -7.56 -6.55
N LYS A 294 -43.03 -8.46 -7.27
CA LYS A 294 -43.61 -8.15 -8.60
C LYS A 294 -45.06 -8.60 -8.75
N ASN A 295 -45.70 -8.08 -9.80
CA ASN A 295 -47.13 -8.22 -10.11
C ASN A 295 -48.03 -7.50 -9.10
N ILE A 296 -47.51 -6.41 -8.50
CA ILE A 296 -48.25 -5.56 -7.57
C ILE A 296 -49.40 -4.91 -8.34
N ASN A 297 -50.63 -5.17 -7.89
CA ASN A 297 -51.86 -4.65 -8.47
C ASN A 297 -52.84 -4.29 -7.34
N THR A 298 -52.84 -3.01 -6.94
CA THR A 298 -53.62 -2.50 -5.79
C THR A 298 -55.00 -1.94 -6.18
N LYS A 299 -55.32 -1.87 -7.48
CA LYS A 299 -56.61 -1.43 -8.04
C LYS A 299 -57.11 -0.08 -7.51
N GLY A 300 -56.22 0.91 -7.46
CA GLY A 300 -56.50 2.29 -7.05
C GLY A 300 -56.40 2.57 -5.55
N GLU A 301 -56.12 1.55 -4.72
CA GLU A 301 -55.79 1.74 -3.30
C GLU A 301 -54.27 1.94 -3.11
N TRP A 302 -53.86 2.75 -2.14
CA TRP A 302 -52.45 2.86 -1.73
C TRP A 302 -52.08 1.73 -0.78
N LYS A 303 -50.91 1.10 -0.99
CA LYS A 303 -50.41 0.01 -0.15
C LYS A 303 -48.93 0.17 0.15
N GLN A 304 -48.55 0.09 1.42
CA GLN A 304 -47.15 0.11 1.83
C GLN A 304 -46.54 -1.30 1.76
N TYR A 305 -45.33 -1.38 1.23
CA TYR A 305 -44.49 -2.58 1.21
C TYR A 305 -43.23 -2.32 2.04
N THR A 306 -42.80 -3.29 2.84
CA THR A 306 -41.59 -3.22 3.67
C THR A 306 -40.58 -4.26 3.25
N VAL A 307 -39.33 -3.84 3.06
CA VAL A 307 -38.20 -4.73 2.74
C VAL A 307 -37.08 -4.53 3.75
N TYR A 308 -36.72 -5.59 4.46
CA TYR A 308 -35.49 -5.60 5.25
C TYR A 308 -34.33 -6.12 4.42
N VAL A 309 -33.15 -5.52 4.54
CA VAL A 309 -31.91 -5.96 3.88
C VAL A 309 -30.84 -6.09 4.95
N ARG A 310 -30.52 -7.31 5.39
CA ARG A 310 -29.43 -7.53 6.36
C ARG A 310 -28.09 -7.69 5.64
N ALA A 311 -27.05 -7.06 6.18
CA ALA A 311 -25.70 -7.13 5.63
C ALA A 311 -25.09 -8.53 5.70
N SER A 312 -24.14 -8.79 4.80
CA SER A 312 -23.21 -9.90 4.95
C SER A 312 -22.26 -9.67 6.13
N THR A 313 -21.91 -10.77 6.79
CA THR A 313 -21.07 -10.80 8.01
C THR A 313 -19.59 -10.52 7.75
N PHE A 314 -19.12 -10.69 6.52
CA PHE A 314 -17.68 -10.65 6.20
C PHE A 314 -17.33 -9.82 4.96
N ALA A 315 -18.31 -9.15 4.36
CA ALA A 315 -18.13 -8.40 3.12
C ALA A 315 -19.08 -7.20 3.04
N SER A 316 -18.56 -6.07 2.56
CA SER A 316 -19.36 -4.86 2.35
C SER A 316 -20.58 -5.16 1.49
N THR A 317 -21.75 -4.80 2.02
CA THR A 317 -23.03 -4.97 1.36
C THR A 317 -23.50 -3.63 0.83
N THR A 318 -23.99 -3.59 -0.42
CA THR A 318 -24.60 -2.37 -0.96
C THR A 318 -25.91 -2.68 -1.69
N PHE A 319 -26.82 -1.72 -1.78
CA PHE A 319 -28.03 -1.86 -2.60
C PHE A 319 -28.57 -0.54 -3.17
N THR A 320 -29.36 -0.67 -4.24
CA THR A 320 -30.15 0.39 -4.88
C THR A 320 -31.60 -0.07 -5.05
N VAL A 321 -32.54 0.88 -5.00
CA VAL A 321 -33.98 0.62 -5.13
C VAL A 321 -34.41 0.80 -6.59
N VAL A 322 -35.22 -0.11 -7.10
CA VAL A 322 -35.81 -0.08 -8.44
C VAL A 322 -37.32 -0.10 -8.30
N LEU A 323 -37.99 0.85 -8.97
CA LEU A 323 -39.45 0.98 -8.98
C LEU A 323 -39.90 0.90 -10.44
N GLY A 324 -40.85 0.03 -10.78
CA GLY A 324 -41.21 -0.17 -12.18
C GLY A 324 -42.63 -0.68 -12.40
N LEU A 325 -43.09 -0.55 -13.65
CA LEU A 325 -44.38 -1.02 -14.13
C LEU A 325 -44.18 -1.91 -15.36
N GLY A 326 -44.58 -3.17 -15.23
CA GLY A 326 -44.34 -4.21 -16.24
C GLY A 326 -42.89 -4.70 -16.29
N GLN A 327 -42.70 -5.95 -16.71
CA GLN A 327 -41.38 -6.53 -16.94
C GLN A 327 -41.32 -7.31 -18.27
N GLY A 328 -40.22 -7.13 -19.00
CA GLY A 328 -40.03 -7.85 -20.26
C GLY A 328 -38.86 -7.34 -21.11
N SER A 329 -38.85 -7.80 -22.36
CA SER A 329 -37.82 -7.60 -23.36
C SER A 329 -38.45 -7.58 -24.76
N SER A 330 -37.67 -7.26 -25.80
CA SER A 330 -38.16 -7.33 -27.18
C SER A 330 -38.68 -8.72 -27.59
N SER A 331 -38.22 -9.79 -26.93
CA SER A 331 -38.50 -11.20 -27.22
C SER A 331 -39.46 -11.90 -26.25
N ASP A 332 -39.61 -11.39 -25.03
CA ASP A 332 -40.55 -11.89 -24.03
C ASP A 332 -41.26 -10.70 -23.39
N ARG A 333 -42.58 -10.63 -23.56
CA ARG A 333 -43.44 -9.52 -23.14
C ARG A 333 -44.63 -10.04 -22.34
N TYR A 334 -44.49 -11.19 -21.69
CA TYR A 334 -45.60 -11.83 -20.99
C TYR A 334 -46.07 -11.04 -19.77
N GLU A 335 -45.16 -10.30 -19.12
CA GLU A 335 -45.44 -9.46 -17.94
C GLU A 335 -45.32 -7.96 -18.26
N ASN A 336 -45.31 -7.59 -19.55
CA ASN A 336 -45.56 -6.21 -19.98
C ASN A 336 -47.03 -5.85 -19.69
N VAL A 337 -47.29 -4.57 -19.41
CA VAL A 337 -48.64 -4.03 -19.15
C VAL A 337 -48.80 -2.63 -19.71
N ASN A 338 -50.05 -2.22 -19.92
CA ASN A 338 -50.48 -0.81 -19.94
C ASN A 338 -51.14 -0.45 -18.59
N GLY A 339 -51.37 0.85 -18.35
CA GLY A 339 -51.93 1.40 -17.11
C GLY A 339 -50.89 2.20 -16.31
N TYR A 340 -51.14 2.39 -15.01
CA TYR A 340 -50.40 3.33 -14.17
C TYR A 340 -49.87 2.67 -12.90
N ALA A 341 -48.69 3.11 -12.46
CA ALA A 341 -48.16 2.88 -11.12
C ALA A 341 -47.69 4.20 -10.52
N PHE A 342 -48.14 4.49 -9.31
CA PHE A 342 -47.70 5.61 -8.49
C PHE A 342 -46.86 5.06 -7.35
N PHE A 343 -45.74 5.72 -7.07
CA PHE A 343 -44.84 5.40 -5.97
C PHE A 343 -44.60 6.64 -5.13
N ASP A 344 -44.50 6.45 -3.81
CA ASP A 344 -44.36 7.52 -2.83
C ASP A 344 -43.58 7.02 -1.59
N ASP A 345 -43.05 7.95 -0.81
CA ASP A 345 -42.41 7.75 0.51
C ASP A 345 -41.43 6.54 0.58
N VAL A 346 -40.41 6.55 -0.29
CA VAL A 346 -39.28 5.60 -0.30
C VAL A 346 -38.34 5.88 0.88
N ALA A 347 -38.83 5.64 2.10
CA ALA A 347 -38.08 5.81 3.34
C ALA A 347 -37.14 4.62 3.58
N CYS A 348 -35.91 4.91 4.01
CA CYS A 348 -34.89 3.91 4.34
C CYS A 348 -34.20 4.27 5.66
N GLU A 349 -34.14 3.31 6.57
CA GLU A 349 -33.62 3.42 7.93
C GLU A 349 -32.53 2.34 8.11
N VAL A 350 -31.35 2.71 8.59
CA VAL A 350 -30.33 1.72 9.02
C VAL A 350 -30.67 1.32 10.45
N ILE A 351 -30.53 0.04 10.78
CA ILE A 351 -30.81 -0.54 12.09
C ILE A 351 -29.72 -1.55 12.46
N THR A 352 -29.62 -1.92 13.74
CA THR A 352 -28.69 -2.99 14.14
C THR A 352 -29.19 -4.36 13.66
N ALA A 353 -28.27 -5.33 13.55
CA ALA A 353 -28.64 -6.73 13.31
C ALA A 353 -29.49 -7.31 14.45
N ALA A 354 -29.38 -6.78 15.67
CA ALA A 354 -30.21 -7.17 16.81
C ALA A 354 -31.66 -6.67 16.65
N ASP A 355 -31.87 -5.45 16.16
CA ASP A 355 -33.21 -4.92 15.83
C ASP A 355 -33.86 -5.67 14.67
N TYR A 356 -33.07 -6.07 13.67
CA TYR A 356 -33.52 -6.97 12.60
C TYR A 356 -34.01 -8.30 13.18
N GLU A 357 -33.20 -9.00 13.98
CA GLU A 357 -33.58 -10.29 14.58
C GLU A 357 -34.76 -10.15 15.56
N ALA A 358 -34.90 -9.01 16.26
CA ALA A 358 -36.05 -8.70 17.09
C ALA A 358 -37.34 -8.42 16.28
N ALA A 359 -37.22 -7.99 15.02
CA ALA A 359 -38.33 -7.75 14.11
C ALA A 359 -38.74 -9.00 13.30
N VAL A 360 -37.84 -9.96 13.08
CA VAL A 360 -38.07 -11.18 12.29
C VAL A 360 -39.33 -11.93 12.72
N SER A 361 -40.16 -12.29 11.75
CA SER A 361 -41.37 -13.11 11.93
C SER A 361 -41.40 -14.30 10.98
N SER A 362 -42.06 -15.39 11.40
CA SER A 362 -42.29 -16.59 10.55
C SER A 362 -43.09 -16.31 9.28
N ASP A 363 -43.76 -15.17 9.24
CA ASP A 363 -44.71 -14.80 8.20
C ASP A 363 -44.07 -13.86 7.16
N TRP A 364 -42.76 -13.60 7.25
CA TRP A 364 -41.99 -12.81 6.29
C TRP A 364 -41.63 -13.61 5.03
N ASN A 365 -41.63 -12.91 3.90
CA ASN A 365 -41.17 -13.45 2.62
C ASN A 365 -39.65 -13.24 2.47
N THR A 366 -38.86 -14.17 3.03
CA THR A 366 -37.39 -14.07 3.10
C THR A 366 -36.69 -14.84 1.98
N CYS A 367 -35.65 -14.25 1.40
CA CYS A 367 -34.64 -14.94 0.58
C CYS A 367 -33.22 -14.61 1.10
N THR A 368 -32.25 -15.45 0.75
CA THR A 368 -30.86 -15.39 1.25
C THR A 368 -29.84 -15.16 0.15
N VAL A 369 -28.57 -14.94 0.52
CA VAL A 369 -27.43 -14.92 -0.43
C VAL A 369 -27.43 -16.14 -1.38
N ASP A 370 -27.60 -17.35 -0.85
CA ASP A 370 -27.60 -18.62 -1.61
C ASP A 370 -28.89 -18.92 -2.39
N SER A 371 -29.97 -18.15 -2.15
CA SER A 371 -31.23 -18.37 -2.84
C SER A 371 -31.06 -18.15 -4.36
N LEU A 372 -31.58 -19.08 -5.16
CA LEU A 372 -31.44 -19.02 -6.62
C LEU A 372 -32.20 -17.81 -7.18
N ALA A 373 -31.82 -17.30 -8.35
CA ALA A 373 -32.50 -16.17 -9.02
C ALA A 373 -34.04 -16.24 -8.99
N LYS A 374 -34.60 -17.43 -9.18
CA LYS A 374 -36.05 -17.72 -9.16
C LYS A 374 -36.72 -17.66 -7.77
N GLU A 375 -35.95 -17.78 -6.70
CA GLU A 375 -36.39 -17.74 -5.29
C GLU A 375 -36.27 -16.33 -4.70
N LYS A 376 -35.49 -15.46 -5.33
CA LYS A 376 -35.42 -14.02 -5.02
C LYS A 376 -36.55 -13.21 -5.69
N ILE A 377 -37.40 -13.84 -6.49
CA ILE A 377 -38.55 -13.22 -7.17
C ILE A 377 -39.85 -13.63 -6.47
N PHE A 378 -40.37 -12.72 -5.64
CA PHE A 378 -41.65 -12.82 -4.98
C PHE A 378 -42.77 -12.30 -5.89
N ASP A 379 -43.71 -13.19 -6.22
CA ASP A 379 -44.84 -12.90 -7.11
C ASP A 379 -46.11 -12.75 -6.26
N THR A 380 -46.68 -11.54 -6.20
CA THR A 380 -47.83 -11.22 -5.34
C THR A 380 -49.12 -11.91 -5.72
N ASP A 381 -49.17 -12.62 -6.86
CA ASP A 381 -50.25 -13.59 -7.16
C ASP A 381 -50.15 -14.88 -6.32
N LYS A 382 -49.03 -15.11 -5.64
CA LYS A 382 -48.69 -16.38 -4.95
C LYS A 382 -48.26 -16.23 -3.50
N VAL A 383 -47.73 -15.07 -3.11
CA VAL A 383 -47.31 -14.79 -1.73
C VAL A 383 -48.34 -13.93 -1.01
N GLU A 384 -48.50 -14.16 0.29
CA GLU A 384 -49.32 -13.32 1.17
C GLU A 384 -48.41 -12.46 2.06
N GLY A 385 -48.93 -11.34 2.56
CA GLY A 385 -48.20 -10.38 3.38
C GLY A 385 -47.41 -9.33 2.58
N ASP A 386 -47.01 -8.27 3.29
CA ASP A 386 -46.40 -7.07 2.72
C ASP A 386 -44.99 -6.78 3.26
N THR A 387 -44.42 -7.75 4.00
CA THR A 387 -43.06 -7.69 4.55
C THR A 387 -42.18 -8.78 3.94
N PHE A 388 -41.01 -8.36 3.47
CA PHE A 388 -40.05 -9.17 2.74
C PHE A 388 -38.66 -8.96 3.32
N ALA A 389 -37.76 -9.92 3.14
CA ALA A 389 -36.38 -9.79 3.59
C ALA A 389 -35.36 -10.36 2.59
N LEU A 390 -34.28 -9.63 2.40
CA LEU A 390 -33.06 -10.05 1.73
C LEU A 390 -31.97 -10.24 2.79
N ASP A 391 -31.82 -11.49 3.24
CA ASP A 391 -30.91 -11.81 4.34
C ASP A 391 -29.56 -12.29 3.78
N LEU A 392 -28.60 -11.37 3.71
CA LEU A 392 -27.24 -11.65 3.20
C LEU A 392 -26.29 -12.12 4.31
N TYR A 393 -26.79 -12.24 5.54
CA TYR A 393 -26.06 -12.71 6.71
C TYR A 393 -25.57 -14.14 6.50
N ALA A 394 -24.25 -14.29 6.49
CA ALA A 394 -23.60 -15.57 6.34
C ALA A 394 -23.16 -16.07 7.72
N GLY A 395 -24.09 -16.72 8.43
CA GLY A 395 -23.89 -17.12 9.82
C GLY A 395 -22.67 -18.02 10.05
N PHE A 396 -22.07 -17.85 11.23
CA PHE A 396 -20.89 -18.55 11.72
C PHE A 396 -21.22 -19.72 12.67
N ASP A 397 -20.25 -20.61 12.82
CA ASP A 397 -20.15 -21.57 13.91
C ASP A 397 -19.10 -21.06 14.94
N ALA A 398 -19.35 -21.25 16.24
CA ALA A 398 -18.44 -20.78 17.29
C ALA A 398 -17.14 -21.60 17.31
N ALA A 399 -15.98 -20.95 17.18
CA ALA A 399 -14.69 -21.59 16.93
C ALA A 399 -13.92 -21.98 18.20
N ALA A 400 -14.60 -22.48 19.23
CA ALA A 400 -14.00 -22.77 20.54
C ALA A 400 -12.70 -23.62 20.45
N SER A 401 -12.66 -24.60 19.55
CA SER A 401 -11.48 -25.47 19.35
C SER A 401 -10.27 -24.79 18.71
N LEU A 402 -10.38 -23.55 18.24
CA LEU A 402 -9.23 -22.73 17.84
C LEU A 402 -8.34 -22.39 19.05
N LEU A 403 -8.95 -22.33 20.25
CA LEU A 403 -8.33 -21.87 21.49
C LEU A 403 -8.04 -23.02 22.48
N ASP A 404 -8.33 -24.27 22.11
CA ASP A 404 -8.11 -25.46 22.97
C ASP A 404 -6.63 -25.61 23.40
N GLU A 405 -5.68 -25.19 22.55
CA GLU A 405 -4.23 -25.26 22.79
C GLU A 405 -3.54 -23.94 22.36
N VAL A 406 -3.76 -22.85 23.11
CA VAL A 406 -3.01 -21.59 22.91
C VAL A 406 -1.70 -21.61 23.71
N ASP A 407 -0.56 -21.40 23.03
CA ASP A 407 0.76 -21.18 23.63
C ASP A 407 1.13 -19.70 23.55
N VAL A 408 1.67 -19.12 24.63
CA VAL A 408 1.96 -17.67 24.70
C VAL A 408 3.34 -17.42 25.31
N ALA A 409 4.16 -16.66 24.59
CA ALA A 409 5.53 -16.33 24.97
C ALA A 409 5.89 -14.90 24.53
N LEU A 410 7.06 -14.41 24.98
CA LEU A 410 7.66 -13.21 24.40
C LEU A 410 7.88 -13.43 22.89
N THR A 411 7.58 -12.42 22.09
CA THR A 411 7.80 -12.46 20.64
C THR A 411 9.29 -12.68 20.35
N SER A 412 9.59 -13.59 19.42
CA SER A 412 10.96 -14.04 19.14
C SER A 412 11.32 -13.99 17.66
N GLU A 413 12.51 -13.47 17.36
CA GLU A 413 13.13 -13.50 16.04
C GLU A 413 14.46 -14.27 16.11
N VAL A 414 14.80 -15.04 15.07
CA VAL A 414 16.13 -15.65 14.92
C VAL A 414 16.91 -14.89 13.86
N SER A 415 18.03 -14.27 14.24
CA SER A 415 18.92 -13.59 13.29
C SER A 415 20.35 -14.12 13.43
N GLY A 416 20.90 -14.59 12.31
CA GLY A 416 22.12 -15.38 12.28
C GLY A 416 21.93 -16.71 13.02
N SER A 417 22.15 -16.67 14.32
CA SER A 417 22.26 -17.82 15.22
C SER A 417 21.58 -17.63 16.58
N LYS A 418 21.32 -16.37 16.98
CA LYS A 418 20.74 -16.03 18.27
C LYS A 418 19.23 -15.84 18.12
N THR A 419 18.48 -16.34 19.10
CA THR A 419 17.05 -16.02 19.26
C THR A 419 16.97 -14.78 20.13
N TYR A 420 16.35 -13.73 19.62
CA TYR A 420 16.14 -12.45 20.30
C TYR A 420 14.68 -12.33 20.69
N THR A 421 14.44 -11.84 21.91
CA THR A 421 13.14 -11.40 22.42
C THR A 421 13.24 -9.92 22.81
N SER A 422 12.14 -9.27 23.18
CA SER A 422 12.19 -7.91 23.73
C SER A 422 13.11 -7.79 24.95
N GLU A 423 13.21 -8.83 25.80
CA GLU A 423 14.19 -8.91 26.90
C GLU A 423 15.65 -8.83 26.43
N SER A 424 15.92 -9.33 25.22
CA SER A 424 17.26 -9.29 24.59
C SER A 424 17.65 -7.89 24.14
N ILE A 425 16.67 -7.02 23.85
CA ILE A 425 16.88 -5.60 23.53
C ILE A 425 17.07 -4.79 24.82
N HIS A 426 16.26 -5.06 25.85
CA HIS A 426 16.49 -4.49 27.18
C HIS A 426 15.86 -5.35 28.29
N PRO A 427 16.58 -5.68 29.39
CA PRO A 427 16.06 -6.56 30.45
C PRO A 427 14.79 -6.09 31.18
N SER A 428 14.36 -4.83 31.02
CA SER A 428 13.05 -4.39 31.54
C SER A 428 11.86 -4.78 30.66
N LEU A 429 12.11 -5.27 29.44
CA LEU A 429 11.12 -5.70 28.44
C LEU A 429 10.97 -7.24 28.41
N GLY A 430 11.39 -7.92 29.48
CA GLY A 430 11.08 -9.33 29.73
C GLY A 430 9.72 -9.53 30.39
N ASP A 431 9.45 -10.78 30.77
CA ASP A 431 8.18 -11.15 31.42
C ASP A 431 8.07 -10.62 32.86
N SER A 432 6.85 -10.31 33.32
CA SER A 432 6.61 -9.54 34.56
C SER A 432 5.31 -9.93 35.27
N GLU A 433 5.29 -9.91 36.61
CA GLU A 433 4.05 -10.09 37.41
C GLU A 433 2.99 -8.99 37.14
N GLU A 434 3.40 -7.88 36.50
CA GLU A 434 2.51 -6.78 36.10
C GLU A 434 1.89 -6.98 34.71
N ASN A 435 2.44 -7.88 33.88
CA ASN A 435 1.90 -8.24 32.57
C ASN A 435 0.82 -9.33 32.74
N VAL A 436 -0.09 -9.45 31.77
CA VAL A 436 -1.10 -10.53 31.77
C VAL A 436 -1.33 -11.05 30.36
N THR A 437 -0.98 -12.31 30.13
CA THR A 437 -1.06 -12.95 28.82
C THR A 437 -1.74 -14.31 28.89
N GLY A 438 -2.65 -14.60 27.96
CA GLY A 438 -3.35 -15.87 27.84
C GLY A 438 -4.87 -15.73 27.71
N LEU A 439 -5.55 -16.87 27.66
CA LEU A 439 -7.01 -16.96 27.57
C LEU A 439 -7.66 -16.75 28.94
N MET A 440 -8.65 -15.85 29.02
CA MET A 440 -9.43 -15.55 30.23
C MET A 440 -10.88 -15.27 29.89
N THR A 441 -11.81 -15.61 30.78
CA THR A 441 -13.20 -15.12 30.69
C THR A 441 -13.32 -13.68 31.22
N LEU A 442 -14.34 -12.93 30.78
CA LEU A 442 -14.65 -11.60 31.31
C LEU A 442 -14.81 -11.61 32.85
N SER A 443 -15.38 -12.67 33.41
CA SER A 443 -15.53 -12.88 34.86
C SER A 443 -14.18 -13.03 35.60
N GLU A 444 -13.16 -13.62 34.98
CA GLU A 444 -11.82 -13.77 35.58
C GLU A 444 -11.03 -12.47 35.50
N ILE A 445 -11.16 -11.73 34.40
CA ILE A 445 -10.64 -10.36 34.26
C ILE A 445 -11.23 -9.45 35.34
N ALA A 446 -12.56 -9.44 35.49
CA ALA A 446 -13.28 -8.67 36.50
C ALA A 446 -12.86 -9.01 37.94
N ALA A 447 -12.50 -10.28 38.20
CA ALA A 447 -12.07 -10.78 39.50
C ALA A 447 -10.56 -10.63 39.77
N SER A 448 -9.77 -10.20 38.78
CA SER A 448 -8.31 -10.12 38.89
C SER A 448 -7.83 -9.05 39.88
N SER A 449 -6.65 -9.28 40.47
CA SER A 449 -5.96 -8.33 41.34
C SER A 449 -4.82 -7.56 40.68
N ASN A 450 -4.53 -7.80 39.39
CA ASN A 450 -3.55 -7.03 38.63
C ASN A 450 -4.11 -5.62 38.35
N ARG A 451 -3.31 -4.58 38.62
CA ARG A 451 -3.72 -3.16 38.52
C ARG A 451 -4.09 -2.75 37.09
N TYR A 452 -3.27 -3.13 36.11
CA TYR A 452 -3.39 -2.69 34.73
C TYR A 452 -4.57 -3.38 34.05
N LEU A 453 -4.70 -4.71 34.21
CA LEU A 453 -5.87 -5.45 33.73
C LEU A 453 -7.18 -4.94 34.35
N GLN A 454 -7.14 -4.52 35.62
CA GLN A 454 -8.28 -3.88 36.28
C GLN A 454 -8.59 -2.47 35.79
N ASN A 455 -7.66 -1.77 35.14
CA ASN A 455 -7.94 -0.50 34.45
C ASN A 455 -8.57 -0.78 33.08
N VAL A 456 -7.97 -1.68 32.28
CA VAL A 456 -8.52 -2.16 31.00
C VAL A 456 -9.96 -2.67 31.19
N TYR A 457 -10.22 -3.43 32.26
CA TYR A 457 -11.59 -3.82 32.60
C TYR A 457 -12.56 -2.63 32.69
N LYS A 458 -12.27 -1.63 33.53
CA LYS A 458 -13.19 -0.52 33.81
C LYS A 458 -13.38 0.46 32.66
N ASN A 459 -12.42 0.54 31.76
CA ASN A 459 -12.44 1.48 30.64
C ASN A 459 -13.01 0.80 29.38
N ASP A 460 -12.59 -0.43 29.11
CA ASP A 460 -12.69 -1.03 27.77
C ASP A 460 -13.58 -2.27 27.70
N LEU A 461 -13.99 -2.84 28.83
CA LEU A 461 -14.71 -4.13 28.93
C LEU A 461 -15.97 -4.10 29.83
N ASP A 462 -15.97 -3.32 30.91
CA ASP A 462 -17.09 -3.15 31.84
C ASP A 462 -18.14 -2.25 31.17
N GLU A 463 -19.37 -2.75 31.04
CA GLU A 463 -20.45 -2.19 30.20
C GLU A 463 -20.14 -2.13 28.67
N ASN A 464 -18.86 -2.08 28.26
CA ASN A 464 -18.35 -1.90 26.89
C ASN A 464 -17.90 -3.22 26.18
N TYR A 465 -18.58 -4.34 26.45
CA TYR A 465 -18.25 -5.65 25.85
C TYR A 465 -19.50 -6.31 25.22
N PRO A 466 -19.69 -6.20 23.88
CA PRO A 466 -20.95 -6.55 23.23
C PRO A 466 -21.17 -8.06 23.02
N PHE A 467 -20.17 -8.92 23.30
CA PHE A 467 -20.22 -10.36 22.96
C PHE A 467 -20.73 -11.29 24.09
N GLY A 468 -21.01 -10.74 25.28
CA GLY A 468 -21.68 -11.46 26.39
C GLY A 468 -20.76 -12.09 27.45
N GLU A 469 -21.25 -12.14 28.71
CA GLU A 469 -20.45 -12.38 29.93
C GLU A 469 -19.61 -13.68 29.99
N ASP A 470 -20.01 -14.72 29.23
CA ASP A 470 -19.35 -16.04 29.19
C ASP A 470 -18.27 -16.14 28.07
N GLY A 471 -17.95 -15.06 27.37
CA GLY A 471 -17.00 -15.07 26.25
C GLY A 471 -15.52 -15.21 26.65
N ASP A 472 -14.77 -16.01 25.89
CA ASP A 472 -13.31 -16.15 26.01
C ASP A 472 -12.58 -14.97 25.36
N ILE A 473 -11.62 -14.41 26.07
CA ILE A 473 -10.77 -13.29 25.63
C ILE A 473 -9.30 -13.73 25.72
N LEU A 474 -8.62 -13.77 24.57
CA LEU A 474 -7.17 -13.91 24.50
C LEU A 474 -6.55 -12.53 24.75
N MET A 475 -5.99 -12.35 25.94
CA MET A 475 -5.35 -11.10 26.35
C MET A 475 -3.83 -11.17 26.12
N LEU A 476 -3.26 -10.08 25.60
CA LEU A 476 -1.84 -9.79 25.54
C LEU A 476 -1.61 -8.40 26.15
N LEU A 477 -1.60 -8.32 27.49
CA LEU A 477 -1.37 -7.08 28.24
C LEU A 477 0.09 -7.00 28.68
N SER A 478 0.74 -5.89 28.35
CA SER A 478 2.14 -5.62 28.67
C SER A 478 2.26 -4.28 29.39
N ALA A 479 2.54 -4.30 30.68
CA ALA A 479 2.68 -3.10 31.52
C ALA A 479 4.10 -2.50 31.49
N ASN A 480 5.04 -3.15 30.82
CA ASN A 480 6.44 -2.73 30.67
C ASN A 480 6.90 -2.56 29.22
N GLY A 481 6.04 -2.85 28.24
CA GLY A 481 6.36 -2.81 26.81
C GLY A 481 6.99 -4.09 26.24
N ALA A 482 7.10 -5.18 27.01
CA ALA A 482 7.45 -6.50 26.46
C ALA A 482 6.51 -6.88 25.29
N ALA A 483 7.06 -7.37 24.18
CA ALA A 483 6.28 -7.85 23.04
C ALA A 483 5.92 -9.33 23.22
N TYR A 484 4.70 -9.71 22.87
CA TYR A 484 4.18 -11.06 23.07
C TYR A 484 3.51 -11.63 21.83
N THR A 485 3.68 -12.94 21.64
CA THR A 485 3.03 -13.74 20.60
C THR A 485 2.24 -14.89 21.24
N ALA A 486 0.97 -15.01 20.89
CA ALA A 486 0.11 -16.14 21.21
C ALA A 486 -0.17 -16.98 19.95
N LYS A 487 0.35 -18.21 19.89
CA LYS A 487 0.05 -19.19 18.84
C LYS A 487 -1.21 -19.99 19.21
N THR A 488 -2.15 -20.15 18.28
CA THR A 488 -3.29 -21.08 18.39
C THR A 488 -2.91 -22.53 18.19
N GLY A 489 -3.83 -23.45 18.50
CA GLY A 489 -3.77 -24.82 18.01
C GLY A 489 -3.83 -24.90 16.47
N ASP A 490 -3.50 -26.08 15.93
CA ASP A 490 -3.44 -26.30 14.48
C ASP A 490 -4.85 -26.46 13.85
N ILE A 491 -5.14 -25.62 12.88
CA ILE A 491 -6.35 -25.58 12.06
C ILE A 491 -6.19 -26.51 10.86
N THR A 492 -6.89 -27.64 10.84
CA THR A 492 -6.92 -28.55 9.68
C THR A 492 -8.03 -28.15 8.70
N LEU A 493 -7.69 -27.92 7.43
CA LEU A 493 -8.63 -27.69 6.33
C LEU A 493 -8.46 -28.77 5.26
N ALA A 494 -9.54 -29.49 4.92
CA ALA A 494 -9.46 -30.65 4.05
C ALA A 494 -9.28 -30.31 2.56
N ALA A 495 -8.86 -31.30 1.77
CA ALA A 495 -8.60 -31.16 0.33
C ALA A 495 -9.76 -30.50 -0.44
N GLY A 496 -9.47 -29.40 -1.14
CA GLY A 496 -10.45 -28.61 -1.92
C GLY A 496 -11.36 -27.67 -1.11
N GLU A 497 -11.33 -27.73 0.23
CA GLU A 497 -12.23 -26.97 1.09
C GLU A 497 -11.78 -25.51 1.31
N ARG A 498 -12.71 -24.69 1.80
CA ARG A 498 -12.52 -23.27 2.09
C ARG A 498 -13.18 -22.93 3.42
N MET A 499 -12.57 -22.03 4.17
CA MET A 499 -13.04 -21.62 5.48
C MET A 499 -12.79 -20.13 5.69
N LEU A 500 -13.71 -19.46 6.38
CA LEU A 500 -13.48 -18.16 6.99
C LEU A 500 -13.17 -18.37 8.47
N VAL A 501 -12.18 -17.65 8.98
CA VAL A 501 -11.94 -17.43 10.41
C VAL A 501 -12.21 -15.95 10.71
N SER A 502 -13.11 -15.68 11.65
CA SER A 502 -13.53 -14.37 12.13
C SER A 502 -13.12 -14.23 13.60
N PHE A 503 -12.70 -13.03 13.99
CA PHE A 503 -12.46 -12.65 15.38
C PHE A 503 -12.59 -11.13 15.53
N PHE A 504 -12.88 -10.68 16.75
CA PHE A 504 -12.84 -9.26 17.11
C PHE A 504 -11.57 -8.96 17.90
N ALA A 505 -11.05 -7.74 17.77
CA ALA A 505 -9.88 -7.27 18.49
C ALA A 505 -10.09 -5.87 19.05
N LYS A 506 -9.45 -5.55 20.18
CA LYS A 506 -9.41 -4.22 20.77
C LYS A 506 -8.03 -3.98 21.40
N THR A 507 -7.51 -2.76 21.27
CA THR A 507 -6.20 -2.34 21.78
C THR A 507 -6.35 -1.10 22.66
N SER A 508 -5.34 -0.87 23.50
CA SER A 508 -5.03 0.49 23.97
C SER A 508 -4.67 1.41 22.79
N GLU A 509 -4.68 2.73 23.01
CA GLU A 509 -4.09 3.69 22.07
C GLU A 509 -2.61 3.33 21.84
N ILE A 510 -2.18 3.28 20.58
CA ILE A 510 -0.82 2.92 20.18
C ILE A 510 -0.06 4.19 19.79
N ALA A 511 1.08 4.43 20.44
CA ALA A 511 1.87 5.63 20.18
C ALA A 511 2.31 5.72 18.70
N ASN A 512 2.15 6.91 18.12
CA ASN A 512 2.36 7.16 16.68
C ASN A 512 3.72 6.65 16.17
N GLY A 513 3.66 5.64 15.30
CA GLY A 513 4.83 5.01 14.66
C GLY A 513 5.19 3.63 15.22
N LEU A 514 4.61 3.22 16.35
CA LEU A 514 4.88 1.90 16.96
C LEU A 514 3.97 0.80 16.41
N THR A 515 4.35 -0.46 16.64
CA THR A 515 3.56 -1.63 16.21
C THR A 515 2.55 -2.00 17.29
N GLY A 516 1.26 -1.92 16.96
CA GLY A 516 0.13 -2.27 17.83
C GLY A 516 -0.18 -3.77 17.88
N ALA A 517 -1.45 -4.12 17.68
CA ALA A 517 -1.87 -5.50 17.53
C ALA A 517 -1.62 -6.01 16.11
N ASN A 518 -1.36 -7.32 15.97
CA ASN A 518 -1.42 -8.00 14.68
C ASN A 518 -1.97 -9.43 14.83
N ALA A 519 -2.37 -10.04 13.72
CA ALA A 519 -2.65 -11.46 13.60
C ALA A 519 -1.96 -12.00 12.34
N ILE A 520 -1.27 -13.12 12.47
CA ILE A 520 -0.44 -13.72 11.41
C ILE A 520 -0.84 -15.17 11.23
N LEU A 521 -1.35 -15.54 10.07
CA LEU A 521 -1.60 -16.94 9.75
C LEU A 521 -0.34 -17.60 9.18
N VAL A 522 -0.02 -18.77 9.70
CA VAL A 522 1.21 -19.51 9.41
C VAL A 522 0.89 -20.88 8.79
N ASP A 523 1.52 -21.19 7.65
CA ASP A 523 1.32 -22.40 6.85
C ASP A 523 2.70 -22.96 6.42
N GLY A 524 3.28 -23.85 7.23
CA GLY A 524 4.68 -24.24 7.07
C GLY A 524 5.64 -23.08 7.35
N GLU A 525 6.47 -22.70 6.39
CA GLU A 525 7.30 -21.47 6.46
C GLU A 525 6.54 -20.22 5.97
N ASN A 526 5.31 -20.33 5.46
CA ASN A 526 4.50 -19.17 5.05
C ASN A 526 4.03 -18.39 6.27
N ARG A 527 4.11 -17.06 6.22
CA ARG A 527 3.52 -16.14 7.21
C ARG A 527 2.75 -15.05 6.49
N THR A 528 1.42 -15.04 6.65
CA THR A 528 0.51 -14.05 6.05
C THR A 528 -0.11 -13.22 7.16
N SER A 529 0.37 -12.00 7.38
CA SER A 529 -0.18 -11.09 8.38
C SER A 529 -1.40 -10.32 7.87
N LEU A 530 -2.21 -9.84 8.81
CA LEU A 530 -2.99 -8.63 8.61
C LEU A 530 -2.05 -7.41 8.60
N THR A 531 -2.60 -6.22 8.35
CA THR A 531 -1.88 -4.98 8.66
C THR A 531 -1.96 -4.76 10.17
N ALA A 532 -0.84 -4.42 10.82
CA ALA A 532 -0.85 -4.11 12.25
C ALA A 532 -1.75 -2.90 12.53
N PHE A 533 -2.57 -2.96 13.58
CA PHE A 533 -3.66 -2.01 13.80
C PHE A 533 -3.75 -1.52 15.26
N ASP A 534 -4.34 -0.34 15.39
CA ASP A 534 -4.85 0.23 16.64
C ASP A 534 -6.37 0.42 16.45
N SER A 535 -7.19 -0.23 17.29
CA SER A 535 -8.65 -0.14 17.19
C SER A 535 -9.17 1.28 17.41
N ASN A 536 -8.45 2.12 18.14
CA ASN A 536 -8.82 3.51 18.45
C ASN A 536 -8.69 4.44 17.23
N THR A 537 -8.08 3.97 16.13
CA THR A 537 -7.88 4.74 14.88
C THR A 537 -8.82 4.33 13.75
N VAL A 538 -9.70 3.35 13.99
CA VAL A 538 -10.57 2.75 12.97
C VAL A 538 -11.94 3.42 12.95
N ASP A 539 -12.49 3.68 11.75
CA ASP A 539 -13.86 4.18 11.59
C ASP A 539 -14.88 3.28 12.33
N THR A 540 -15.67 3.88 13.22
CA THR A 540 -16.71 3.21 14.02
C THR A 540 -17.89 2.76 13.16
N VAL A 541 -18.62 1.73 13.63
CA VAL A 541 -19.87 1.30 12.97
C VAL A 541 -21.04 2.07 13.56
N ASP A 542 -21.24 3.28 13.06
CA ASP A 542 -22.38 4.15 13.39
C ASP A 542 -23.65 3.74 12.62
N ILE A 543 -24.81 3.81 13.29
CA ILE A 543 -26.14 3.66 12.67
C ILE A 543 -26.73 5.03 12.34
N ASP A 544 -26.68 5.95 13.31
CA ASP A 544 -27.20 7.32 13.21
C ASP A 544 -26.43 8.28 14.17
N ASP A 545 -27.00 9.44 14.50
CA ASP A 545 -26.37 10.42 15.41
C ASP A 545 -26.61 10.17 16.90
N GLU A 546 -27.53 9.30 17.28
CA GLU A 546 -27.78 8.83 18.66
C GLU A 546 -27.18 7.44 18.93
N THR A 547 -27.12 6.58 17.91
CA THR A 547 -26.64 5.20 17.94
C THR A 547 -25.32 5.08 17.18
N LYS A 548 -24.21 5.25 17.89
CA LYS A 548 -22.84 5.24 17.35
C LYS A 548 -22.05 4.05 17.88
N ASP A 549 -21.03 3.64 17.11
CA ASP A 549 -20.11 2.55 17.42
C ASP A 549 -20.74 1.30 18.07
N ILE A 550 -21.54 0.55 17.30
CA ILE A 550 -22.27 -0.65 17.79
C ILE A 550 -21.38 -1.82 18.25
N TYR A 551 -20.06 -1.62 18.31
CA TYR A 551 -19.07 -2.59 18.75
C TYR A 551 -18.17 -2.06 19.89
N ASP A 552 -18.44 -0.88 20.47
CA ASP A 552 -17.70 -0.33 21.62
C ASP A 552 -16.16 -0.33 21.44
N GLY A 553 -15.69 0.10 20.27
CA GLY A 553 -14.26 0.12 19.89
C GLY A 553 -13.67 -1.24 19.51
N TRP A 554 -14.45 -2.33 19.43
CA TRP A 554 -13.97 -3.63 18.96
C TRP A 554 -14.01 -3.73 17.44
N VAL A 555 -12.88 -4.07 16.82
CA VAL A 555 -12.75 -4.17 15.35
C VAL A 555 -12.77 -5.62 14.89
N GLN A 556 -13.65 -5.95 13.93
CA GLN A 556 -13.70 -7.29 13.33
C GLN A 556 -12.58 -7.50 12.30
N CYS A 557 -12.02 -8.70 12.30
CA CYS A 557 -10.90 -9.14 11.45
C CYS A 557 -11.18 -10.53 10.84
N PHE A 558 -10.60 -10.80 9.65
CA PHE A 558 -10.94 -11.97 8.84
C PHE A 558 -9.74 -12.63 8.13
N PHE A 559 -9.65 -13.96 8.24
CA PHE A 559 -8.84 -14.81 7.34
C PHE A 559 -9.73 -15.67 6.46
N PHE A 560 -9.58 -15.56 5.14
CA PHE A 560 -10.29 -16.37 4.16
C PHE A 560 -9.37 -17.45 3.60
N LEU A 561 -9.50 -18.67 4.11
CA LEU A 561 -8.66 -19.82 3.79
C LEU A 561 -9.20 -20.60 2.58
N ALA A 562 -8.30 -21.00 1.69
CA ALA A 562 -8.57 -21.98 0.65
C ALA A 562 -7.47 -23.04 0.61
N ASN A 563 -7.85 -24.30 0.81
CA ASN A 563 -7.01 -25.43 0.42
C ASN A 563 -7.43 -25.86 -0.99
N ASP A 564 -6.68 -25.44 -2.00
CA ASP A 564 -6.89 -25.86 -3.40
C ASP A 564 -5.99 -27.07 -3.79
N THR A 565 -5.43 -27.79 -2.81
CA THR A 565 -4.63 -29.00 -3.01
C THR A 565 -5.47 -30.28 -2.85
N ASP A 566 -4.95 -31.41 -3.34
CA ASP A 566 -5.59 -32.74 -3.25
C ASP A 566 -5.37 -33.44 -1.87
N GLU A 567 -4.78 -32.75 -0.88
CA GLU A 567 -4.52 -33.25 0.47
C GLU A 567 -5.03 -32.30 1.55
N ASP A 568 -5.25 -32.80 2.77
CA ASP A 568 -5.55 -31.95 3.93
C ASP A 568 -4.33 -31.12 4.33
N LYS A 569 -4.53 -29.86 4.75
CA LYS A 569 -3.46 -28.93 5.15
C LYS A 569 -3.73 -28.35 6.54
N THR A 570 -2.65 -28.07 7.27
CA THR A 570 -2.66 -27.57 8.66
C THR A 570 -1.98 -26.20 8.73
N CYS A 571 -2.65 -25.24 9.34
CA CYS A 571 -2.13 -23.89 9.59
C CYS A 571 -2.46 -23.44 11.01
N HIS A 572 -1.76 -22.44 11.56
CA HIS A 572 -2.10 -21.85 12.86
C HIS A 572 -2.13 -20.32 12.76
N ILE A 573 -2.70 -19.64 13.76
CA ILE A 573 -2.69 -18.17 13.84
C ILE A 573 -1.81 -17.75 15.02
N GLU A 574 -0.98 -16.74 14.80
CA GLU A 574 -0.18 -16.04 15.80
C GLU A 574 -0.75 -14.64 16.00
N PHE A 575 -1.37 -14.40 17.16
CA PHE A 575 -1.80 -13.08 17.60
C PHE A 575 -0.64 -12.39 18.32
N THR A 576 -0.39 -11.11 18.05
CA THR A 576 0.76 -10.40 18.62
C THR A 576 0.39 -9.04 19.19
N TYR A 577 1.16 -8.61 20.19
CA TYR A 577 1.21 -7.24 20.69
C TYR A 577 2.67 -6.76 20.67
N GLY A 578 2.93 -5.60 20.08
CA GLY A 578 4.27 -5.03 19.92
C GLY A 578 5.01 -5.52 18.66
N PRO A 579 6.29 -5.12 18.48
CA PRO A 579 7.09 -5.46 17.31
C PRO A 579 7.26 -6.96 17.07
N THR A 580 7.11 -7.39 15.81
CA THR A 580 7.29 -8.79 15.38
C THR A 580 8.62 -9.07 14.70
N SER A 581 9.31 -8.03 14.25
CA SER A 581 10.77 -8.01 14.13
C SER A 581 11.33 -7.46 15.44
N ILE A 582 12.36 -8.10 15.97
CA ILE A 582 13.00 -7.78 17.25
C ILE A 582 14.41 -7.24 17.02
N VAL A 583 15.14 -7.81 16.05
CA VAL A 583 16.59 -7.56 15.89
C VAL A 583 16.89 -6.18 15.31
N SER A 584 15.92 -5.59 14.61
CA SER A 584 15.99 -4.23 14.06
C SER A 584 15.14 -3.23 14.85
N THR A 585 15.07 -3.40 16.17
CA THR A 585 14.34 -2.50 17.07
C THR A 585 15.22 -2.06 18.24
N ASP A 586 15.00 -0.83 18.71
CA ASP A 586 15.55 -0.34 19.96
C ASP A 586 14.48 -0.27 21.07
N ARG A 587 14.89 0.07 22.30
CA ARG A 587 13.99 0.10 23.46
C ARG A 587 12.77 1.02 23.30
N TYR A 588 12.83 2.05 22.46
CA TYR A 588 11.75 3.02 22.25
C TYR A 588 10.72 2.56 21.22
N ASP A 589 10.98 1.49 20.47
CA ASP A 589 9.98 0.83 19.60
C ASP A 589 8.91 0.04 20.38
N TYR A 590 9.12 -0.10 21.69
CA TYR A 590 8.29 -0.85 22.64
C TYR A 590 7.52 0.09 23.57
N ALA A 591 6.19 -0.08 23.65
CA ALA A 591 5.31 0.67 24.55
C ALA A 591 4.38 -0.24 25.34
N ASP A 592 4.02 0.17 26.56
CA ASP A 592 3.04 -0.53 27.38
C ASP A 592 1.60 -0.31 26.88
N GLY A 593 0.71 -1.24 27.20
CA GLY A 593 -0.62 -1.32 26.62
C GLY A 593 -1.14 -2.75 26.55
N TYR A 594 -2.11 -3.00 25.67
CA TYR A 594 -2.63 -4.35 25.45
C TYR A 594 -3.19 -4.56 24.04
N ALA A 595 -3.28 -5.84 23.65
CA ALA A 595 -4.20 -6.32 22.64
C ALA A 595 -5.11 -7.41 23.25
N ALA A 596 -6.41 -7.31 23.01
CA ALA A 596 -7.40 -8.31 23.41
C ALA A 596 -8.10 -8.84 22.16
N PHE A 597 -8.24 -10.16 22.04
CA PHE A 597 -8.87 -10.84 20.91
C PHE A 597 -9.99 -11.75 21.40
N THR A 598 -11.15 -11.74 20.75
CA THR A 598 -12.37 -12.42 21.24
C THR A 598 -13.36 -12.76 20.12
N ASN A 599 -14.50 -13.35 20.49
CA ASN A 599 -15.59 -13.79 19.62
C ASN A 599 -15.07 -14.55 18.38
N PHE A 600 -14.31 -15.61 18.64
CA PHE A 600 -13.68 -16.42 17.60
C PHE A 600 -14.73 -17.31 16.92
N GLU A 601 -14.83 -17.17 15.60
CA GLU A 601 -15.88 -17.73 14.76
C GLU A 601 -15.29 -18.35 13.50
N THR A 602 -15.88 -19.44 13.01
CA THR A 602 -15.51 -20.03 11.72
C THR A 602 -16.72 -20.29 10.85
N LYS A 603 -16.49 -20.40 9.55
CA LYS A 603 -17.52 -20.78 8.58
C LYS A 603 -16.89 -21.52 7.41
N MET A 604 -17.35 -22.74 7.12
CA MET A 604 -17.01 -23.42 5.88
C MET A 604 -17.70 -22.71 4.70
N LEU A 605 -16.91 -22.29 3.70
CA LEU A 605 -17.38 -21.49 2.57
C LEU A 605 -17.52 -22.33 1.29
N THR A 606 -18.60 -22.11 0.55
CA THR A 606 -18.63 -22.51 -0.86
C THR A 606 -17.63 -21.68 -1.69
N ARG A 607 -17.25 -22.22 -2.86
CA ARG A 607 -16.45 -21.47 -3.85
C ARG A 607 -17.12 -20.15 -4.29
N THR A 608 -18.44 -20.06 -4.16
CA THR A 608 -19.24 -18.87 -4.46
C THR A 608 -19.08 -17.82 -3.36
N GLU A 609 -19.32 -18.16 -2.09
CA GLU A 609 -19.13 -17.23 -0.96
C GLU A 609 -17.68 -16.74 -0.86
N TYR A 610 -16.70 -17.64 -1.07
CA TYR A 610 -15.28 -17.29 -1.10
C TYR A 610 -14.92 -16.28 -2.21
N SER A 611 -15.72 -16.22 -3.29
CA SER A 611 -15.55 -15.19 -4.33
C SER A 611 -16.01 -13.80 -3.86
N TYR A 612 -17.01 -13.73 -2.96
CA TYR A 612 -17.54 -12.48 -2.39
C TYR A 612 -16.68 -11.91 -1.26
N ALA A 613 -15.78 -12.70 -0.67
CA ALA A 613 -14.89 -12.25 0.38
C ALA A 613 -14.06 -11.02 -0.06
N SER A 614 -14.19 -9.91 0.67
CA SER A 614 -13.43 -8.67 0.45
C SER A 614 -12.14 -8.66 1.26
N THR A 615 -11.08 -8.05 0.72
CA THR A 615 -9.78 -7.91 1.39
C THR A 615 -9.44 -6.45 1.66
N GLY A 616 -8.68 -6.20 2.72
CA GLY A 616 -8.21 -4.91 3.18
C GLY A 616 -7.36 -5.09 4.45
N ASP A 617 -7.07 -4.01 5.17
CA ASP A 617 -6.10 -3.99 6.27
C ASP A 617 -6.36 -5.04 7.36
N ARG A 618 -7.65 -5.31 7.63
CA ARG A 618 -8.18 -6.30 8.60
C ARG A 618 -8.70 -7.60 7.96
N ALA A 619 -8.51 -7.82 6.66
CA ALA A 619 -9.12 -8.94 5.94
C ALA A 619 -8.23 -9.48 4.80
N VAL A 620 -7.80 -10.74 4.86
CA VAL A 620 -6.87 -11.33 3.87
C VAL A 620 -7.30 -12.70 3.34
N LYS A 621 -7.00 -12.99 2.07
CA LYS A 621 -7.17 -14.32 1.47
C LYS A 621 -5.86 -15.10 1.54
N VAL A 622 -5.94 -16.34 2.00
CA VAL A 622 -4.80 -17.25 2.16
C VAL A 622 -5.07 -18.53 1.38
N SER A 623 -4.16 -18.89 0.48
CA SER A 623 -4.12 -20.22 -0.13
C SER A 623 -3.15 -21.08 0.64
N LEU A 624 -3.63 -22.14 1.29
CA LEU A 624 -2.80 -23.08 2.04
C LEU A 624 -2.08 -24.01 1.06
N THR A 625 -0.76 -24.15 1.22
CA THR A 625 0.09 -25.01 0.39
C THR A 625 0.95 -25.96 1.22
N GLY A 626 1.30 -25.57 2.45
CA GLY A 626 2.34 -26.21 3.26
C GLY A 626 3.77 -26.05 2.70
N LYS A 627 3.97 -25.16 1.73
CA LYS A 627 5.23 -24.97 0.97
C LYS A 627 5.59 -23.48 0.96
N ALA A 628 6.86 -23.15 1.25
CA ALA A 628 7.30 -21.77 1.48
C ALA A 628 7.01 -20.81 0.31
N ALA A 629 6.66 -19.57 0.61
CA ALA A 629 6.33 -18.57 -0.40
C ALA A 629 7.55 -18.22 -1.26
N SER A 630 7.32 -18.02 -2.56
CA SER A 630 8.39 -17.62 -3.48
C SER A 630 8.75 -16.14 -3.30
N THR A 631 9.58 -15.84 -2.29
CA THR A 631 10.08 -14.50 -1.96
C THR A 631 11.60 -14.37 -2.09
N SER A 632 12.31 -15.42 -2.54
CA SER A 632 13.77 -15.40 -2.71
C SER A 632 14.16 -14.90 -4.10
N ALA A 633 15.33 -14.24 -4.20
CA ALA A 633 15.83 -13.75 -5.49
C ALA A 633 16.35 -14.86 -6.44
N PHE A 634 16.28 -16.13 -6.03
CA PHE A 634 16.46 -17.27 -6.94
C PHE A 634 15.17 -17.66 -7.69
N ASP A 635 13.98 -17.26 -7.23
CA ASP A 635 12.73 -17.97 -7.52
C ASP A 635 12.13 -17.75 -8.93
N GLU A 636 12.69 -16.82 -9.71
CA GLU A 636 12.28 -16.58 -11.09
C GLU A 636 12.97 -17.54 -12.09
N VAL A 637 12.17 -18.39 -12.75
CA VAL A 637 12.65 -19.22 -13.86
C VAL A 637 12.77 -18.41 -15.15
N SER A 638 13.93 -18.49 -15.80
CA SER A 638 14.23 -17.84 -17.08
C SER A 638 13.17 -18.15 -18.14
N ALA A 639 12.77 -17.14 -18.91
CA ALA A 639 11.71 -17.24 -19.92
C ALA A 639 11.94 -18.36 -20.96
N THR A 640 13.19 -18.78 -21.20
CA THR A 640 13.53 -19.91 -22.09
C THR A 640 13.46 -21.28 -21.40
N ALA A 641 13.55 -21.34 -20.07
CA ALA A 641 13.60 -22.57 -19.27
C ALA A 641 12.27 -22.89 -18.54
N ARG A 642 11.20 -22.13 -18.78
CA ARG A 642 9.87 -22.30 -18.15
C ARG A 642 9.19 -23.66 -18.34
N LYS A 643 9.71 -24.53 -19.21
CA LYS A 643 9.27 -25.93 -19.37
C LYS A 643 10.24 -26.93 -18.74
N ASP A 644 11.49 -26.52 -18.56
CA ASP A 644 12.48 -27.37 -17.91
C ASP A 644 12.08 -27.56 -16.44
N ILE A 645 11.56 -26.52 -15.78
CA ILE A 645 11.14 -26.59 -14.38
C ILE A 645 10.10 -27.70 -14.11
N GLU A 646 9.25 -28.05 -15.08
CA GLU A 646 8.28 -29.15 -14.94
C GLU A 646 8.94 -30.56 -14.82
N GLU A 647 10.22 -30.71 -15.23
CA GLU A 647 10.89 -32.01 -15.41
C GLU A 647 12.34 -32.12 -14.86
N ARG A 648 13.09 -31.00 -14.76
CA ARG A 648 14.55 -30.96 -14.59
C ARG A 648 15.03 -29.62 -13.97
N PRO A 649 16.29 -29.51 -13.50
CA PRO A 649 16.88 -28.23 -13.09
C PRO A 649 16.80 -27.16 -14.19
N ALA A 650 16.09 -26.08 -13.92
CA ALA A 650 15.81 -24.99 -14.88
C ALA A 650 16.73 -23.78 -14.66
N LEU A 651 17.04 -23.02 -15.71
CA LEU A 651 17.89 -21.83 -15.54
C LEU A 651 17.13 -20.71 -14.79
N PRO A 652 17.69 -20.13 -13.72
CA PRO A 652 17.16 -18.91 -13.11
C PRO A 652 17.22 -17.70 -14.07
N ALA A 653 16.39 -16.69 -13.83
CA ALA A 653 16.30 -15.48 -14.64
C ALA A 653 17.44 -14.49 -14.35
N SER A 654 17.67 -14.18 -13.07
CA SER A 654 18.57 -13.11 -12.59
C SER A 654 20.01 -13.59 -12.30
N PHE A 655 20.38 -14.79 -12.78
CA PHE A 655 21.64 -15.45 -12.48
C PHE A 655 22.23 -16.18 -13.70
N GLN A 656 23.48 -15.88 -14.04
CA GLN A 656 24.19 -16.53 -15.14
C GLN A 656 25.03 -17.73 -14.66
N GLY A 657 24.63 -18.92 -15.10
CA GLY A 657 25.40 -20.15 -14.91
C GLY A 657 26.77 -20.10 -15.59
N THR A 658 27.83 -20.43 -14.86
CA THR A 658 29.22 -20.16 -15.25
C THR A 658 30.18 -21.29 -14.85
N LEU A 659 31.05 -21.69 -15.78
CA LEU A 659 32.14 -22.64 -15.57
C LEU A 659 33.33 -21.98 -14.83
N GLY A 660 33.85 -22.64 -13.80
CA GLY A 660 35.00 -22.17 -13.02
C GLY A 660 36.27 -22.10 -13.89
N GLY A 661 37.09 -21.07 -13.66
CA GLY A 661 38.31 -20.82 -14.44
C GLY A 661 38.09 -20.41 -15.90
N SER A 662 36.84 -20.19 -16.33
CA SER A 662 36.52 -19.76 -17.69
C SER A 662 36.70 -18.27 -17.93
N THR A 663 36.69 -17.83 -19.18
CA THR A 663 36.79 -16.42 -19.61
C THR A 663 35.74 -15.47 -19.02
N ALA A 664 34.68 -15.99 -18.38
CA ALA A 664 33.70 -15.18 -17.67
C ALA A 664 34.14 -14.75 -16.26
N VAL A 665 35.17 -15.40 -15.68
CA VAL A 665 35.70 -15.15 -14.33
C VAL A 665 37.23 -15.00 -14.28
N VAL A 666 37.95 -15.52 -15.28
CA VAL A 666 39.40 -15.37 -15.46
C VAL A 666 39.65 -14.82 -16.87
N PRO A 667 39.86 -13.49 -17.04
CA PRO A 667 39.88 -12.84 -18.35
C PRO A 667 40.89 -13.39 -19.36
N ASP A 668 42.07 -13.82 -18.89
CA ASP A 668 43.15 -14.38 -19.72
C ASP A 668 43.05 -15.90 -19.96
N SER A 669 41.93 -16.54 -19.61
CA SER A 669 41.74 -17.99 -19.76
C SER A 669 41.56 -18.42 -21.22
N GLU A 670 42.08 -19.59 -21.59
CA GLU A 670 41.73 -20.25 -22.86
C GLU A 670 40.40 -21.04 -22.77
N ILE A 671 39.80 -21.16 -21.59
CA ILE A 671 38.58 -21.93 -21.33
C ILE A 671 37.34 -21.06 -21.58
N SER A 672 36.57 -21.38 -22.62
CA SER A 672 35.27 -20.74 -22.88
C SER A 672 34.22 -21.13 -21.83
N ASN A 673 33.40 -20.18 -21.36
CA ASN A 673 32.27 -20.49 -20.48
C ASN A 673 31.22 -21.37 -21.19
N VAL A 674 31.26 -22.67 -20.91
CA VAL A 674 30.33 -23.69 -21.41
C VAL A 674 30.08 -24.68 -20.28
N LYS A 675 28.81 -24.92 -19.90
CA LYS A 675 28.48 -25.89 -18.87
C LYS A 675 28.93 -27.31 -19.29
N PRO A 676 29.60 -28.09 -18.43
CA PRO A 676 29.95 -29.49 -18.71
C PRO A 676 28.71 -30.36 -18.98
N GLU A 677 28.90 -31.45 -19.73
CA GLU A 677 27.78 -32.29 -20.22
C GLU A 677 27.06 -33.02 -19.08
N ASN A 678 27.80 -33.42 -18.04
CA ASN A 678 27.28 -34.13 -16.86
C ASN A 678 27.14 -33.22 -15.63
N VAL A 679 27.16 -31.89 -15.78
CA VAL A 679 26.81 -30.96 -14.70
C VAL A 679 25.37 -30.50 -14.86
N TYR A 680 24.54 -30.82 -13.87
CA TYR A 680 23.11 -30.54 -13.87
C TYR A 680 22.84 -29.46 -12.84
N ALA A 681 22.44 -28.27 -13.31
CA ALA A 681 22.50 -27.06 -12.53
C ALA A 681 21.33 -26.14 -12.90
N GLY A 682 20.59 -25.68 -11.89
CA GLY A 682 19.37 -24.89 -12.05
C GLY A 682 18.42 -25.00 -10.86
N LEU A 683 17.34 -24.23 -10.89
CA LEU A 683 16.23 -24.27 -9.95
C LEU A 683 15.46 -25.58 -10.08
N LEU A 684 15.01 -26.11 -8.94
CA LEU A 684 13.88 -27.04 -8.87
C LEU A 684 12.71 -26.33 -8.18
N ASP A 685 11.49 -26.84 -8.31
CA ASP A 685 10.26 -26.29 -7.71
C ASP A 685 9.48 -27.39 -6.96
N ALA A 686 9.10 -27.13 -5.72
CA ALA A 686 8.33 -28.06 -4.89
C ALA A 686 6.94 -28.42 -5.48
N GLU A 687 6.41 -27.65 -6.44
CA GLU A 687 5.22 -28.01 -7.24
C GLU A 687 5.45 -29.30 -8.06
N TYR A 688 6.69 -29.59 -8.48
CA TYR A 688 7.02 -30.69 -9.40
C TYR A 688 7.85 -31.81 -8.76
N ALA A 689 7.87 -31.89 -7.42
CA ALA A 689 8.61 -32.89 -6.64
C ALA A 689 8.41 -34.35 -7.12
N ASP A 690 7.16 -34.73 -7.43
CA ASP A 690 6.82 -36.07 -7.93
C ASP A 690 7.36 -36.33 -9.36
N ASN A 691 7.37 -35.32 -10.24
CA ASN A 691 7.96 -35.42 -11.58
C ASN A 691 9.49 -35.63 -11.49
N TYR A 692 10.14 -34.90 -10.59
CA TYR A 692 11.58 -35.02 -10.33
C TYR A 692 11.93 -36.40 -9.77
N TYR A 693 11.21 -36.86 -8.75
CA TYR A 693 11.40 -38.18 -8.15
C TYR A 693 11.12 -39.32 -9.13
N ALA A 694 10.20 -39.15 -10.08
CA ALA A 694 9.95 -40.08 -11.17
C ALA A 694 11.05 -40.06 -12.27
N SER A 695 11.90 -39.02 -12.33
CA SER A 695 12.86 -38.82 -13.41
C SER A 695 13.92 -39.93 -13.50
N GLU A 696 14.18 -40.44 -14.71
CA GLU A 696 15.26 -41.39 -15.01
C GLU A 696 16.60 -40.68 -15.36
N GLU A 697 16.65 -39.34 -15.29
CA GLU A 697 17.86 -38.58 -15.61
C GLU A 697 18.97 -38.72 -14.54
N ALA A 698 20.23 -38.59 -14.97
CA ALA A 698 21.38 -38.88 -14.12
C ALA A 698 21.45 -38.01 -12.86
N TRP A 699 20.98 -36.76 -12.92
CA TRP A 699 21.01 -35.82 -11.79
C TRP A 699 20.19 -36.28 -10.60
N ARG A 700 19.02 -36.89 -10.82
CA ARG A 700 18.18 -37.40 -9.72
C ARG A 700 18.91 -38.46 -8.91
N ASN A 701 19.73 -39.29 -9.55
CA ASN A 701 20.52 -40.33 -8.89
C ASN A 701 21.71 -39.79 -8.09
N ILE A 702 22.10 -38.52 -8.28
CA ILE A 702 23.09 -37.80 -7.45
C ILE A 702 22.42 -37.25 -6.18
N LEU A 703 21.12 -36.97 -6.27
CA LEU A 703 20.26 -36.42 -5.22
C LEU A 703 19.40 -37.50 -4.53
N ASP A 704 19.76 -38.79 -4.65
CA ASP A 704 18.92 -39.91 -4.19
C ASP A 704 19.01 -40.14 -2.67
N THR A 705 18.12 -39.49 -1.92
CA THR A 705 17.79 -39.87 -0.54
C THR A 705 16.59 -40.82 -0.55
N SER A 706 16.75 -42.02 0.02
CA SER A 706 15.73 -43.09 -0.04
C SER A 706 14.40 -42.67 0.60
N ALA A 707 13.36 -42.55 -0.22
CA ALA A 707 12.01 -42.11 0.12
C ALA A 707 10.93 -43.02 -0.52
N ALA A 708 9.66 -42.81 -0.20
CA ALA A 708 8.52 -43.51 -0.81
C ALA A 708 7.95 -42.78 -2.04
N ASN A 709 7.81 -41.45 -1.98
CA ASN A 709 7.19 -40.58 -2.99
C ASN A 709 8.00 -39.27 -3.19
N GLY A 710 7.52 -38.37 -4.07
CA GLY A 710 8.17 -37.10 -4.36
C GLY A 710 8.26 -36.15 -3.17
N ASP A 711 7.20 -36.01 -2.37
CA ASP A 711 7.22 -35.09 -1.23
C ASP A 711 8.09 -35.58 -0.06
N GLU A 712 8.20 -36.90 0.20
CA GLU A 712 9.19 -37.43 1.14
C GLU A 712 10.63 -37.21 0.64
N TRP A 713 10.88 -37.41 -0.66
CA TRP A 713 12.19 -37.15 -1.28
C TRP A 713 12.54 -35.66 -1.20
N TRP A 714 11.57 -34.79 -1.49
CA TRP A 714 11.73 -33.34 -1.41
C TRP A 714 12.02 -32.89 0.02
N THR A 715 11.17 -33.28 0.98
CA THR A 715 11.33 -32.90 2.39
C THR A 715 12.64 -33.43 2.97
N GLY A 716 13.07 -34.64 2.58
CA GLY A 716 14.34 -35.21 3.02
C GLY A 716 15.59 -34.44 2.56
N LEU A 717 15.57 -33.90 1.34
CA LEU A 717 16.72 -33.24 0.72
C LEU A 717 16.67 -31.70 0.77
N PHE A 718 15.49 -31.11 0.64
CA PHE A 718 15.27 -29.66 0.58
C PHE A 718 14.53 -29.10 1.81
N GLY A 719 13.94 -29.96 2.64
CA GLY A 719 13.09 -29.50 3.74
C GLY A 719 11.87 -28.75 3.21
N ASN A 720 11.61 -27.56 3.76
CA ASN A 720 10.50 -26.70 3.36
C ASN A 720 10.81 -25.79 2.15
N ALA A 721 12.06 -25.80 1.66
CA ALA A 721 12.51 -24.94 0.57
C ALA A 721 11.63 -25.10 -0.68
N ASN A 722 11.15 -24.00 -1.25
CA ASN A 722 10.19 -24.03 -2.36
C ASN A 722 10.87 -24.02 -3.73
N ARG A 723 11.89 -23.17 -3.93
CA ARG A 723 12.64 -23.06 -5.20
C ARG A 723 14.17 -23.10 -5.05
N PRO A 724 14.74 -24.17 -4.47
CA PRO A 724 16.18 -24.28 -4.26
C PRO A 724 16.96 -24.30 -5.58
N LEU A 725 18.08 -23.58 -5.62
CA LEU A 725 19.06 -23.61 -6.70
C LEU A 725 20.03 -24.79 -6.48
N VAL A 726 19.98 -25.78 -7.36
CA VAL A 726 20.74 -27.03 -7.22
C VAL A 726 21.87 -27.10 -8.24
N ILE A 727 23.02 -27.65 -7.81
CA ILE A 727 24.14 -28.06 -8.68
C ILE A 727 24.52 -29.51 -8.33
N ALA A 728 24.22 -30.44 -9.23
CA ALA A 728 24.55 -31.86 -9.12
C ALA A 728 25.65 -32.23 -10.14
N ASN A 729 26.80 -32.70 -9.61
CA ASN A 729 28.01 -32.95 -10.39
C ASN A 729 28.11 -34.42 -10.80
N GLY A 730 27.70 -34.75 -12.03
CA GLY A 730 27.86 -36.09 -12.60
C GLY A 730 29.28 -36.37 -13.12
N GLU A 731 30.10 -35.33 -13.26
CA GLU A 731 31.54 -35.39 -13.52
C GLU A 731 32.28 -34.38 -12.64
N GLU A 732 33.61 -34.48 -12.58
CA GLU A 732 34.47 -33.60 -11.78
C GLU A 732 34.48 -32.17 -12.38
N ALA A 733 33.95 -31.18 -11.64
CA ALA A 733 33.74 -29.83 -12.15
C ALA A 733 33.73 -28.74 -11.08
N SER A 734 34.11 -27.51 -11.47
CA SER A 734 33.74 -26.28 -10.76
C SER A 734 32.66 -25.54 -11.56
N TYR A 735 31.48 -25.31 -10.99
CA TYR A 735 30.39 -24.62 -11.67
C TYR A 735 29.56 -23.81 -10.67
N GLY A 736 29.11 -22.63 -11.09
CA GLY A 736 28.38 -21.71 -10.22
C GLY A 736 27.41 -20.81 -10.96
N PHE A 737 26.79 -19.89 -10.23
CA PHE A 737 25.87 -18.88 -10.73
C PHE A 737 26.29 -17.49 -10.24
N ILE A 738 26.19 -16.51 -11.13
CA ILE A 738 26.63 -15.13 -10.93
C ILE A 738 25.41 -14.22 -11.09
N SER A 739 25.11 -13.38 -10.10
CA SER A 739 23.98 -12.43 -10.17
C SER A 739 24.27 -11.24 -11.10
N ASP A 740 23.22 -10.49 -11.43
CA ASP A 740 23.33 -9.09 -11.82
C ASP A 740 23.94 -8.23 -10.69
N ASP A 741 24.35 -7.01 -11.02
CA ASP A 741 25.05 -6.09 -10.11
C ASP A 741 24.10 -5.41 -9.11
N ILE A 742 24.46 -5.46 -7.83
CA ILE A 742 23.76 -4.95 -6.65
C ILE A 742 24.44 -3.65 -6.20
N SER A 743 23.65 -2.65 -5.79
CA SER A 743 24.16 -1.38 -5.25
C SER A 743 23.91 -1.27 -3.75
N LEU A 744 24.95 -0.91 -3.00
CA LEU A 744 24.93 -0.52 -1.58
C LEU A 744 25.08 0.99 -1.49
N SER A 745 24.18 1.68 -0.80
CA SER A 745 24.21 3.15 -0.69
C SER A 745 25.30 3.61 0.29
N ALA A 746 25.83 4.82 0.09
CA ALA A 746 26.73 5.45 1.07
C ALA A 746 26.05 5.57 2.43
N SER A 747 26.81 5.38 3.52
CA SER A 747 26.35 5.49 4.91
C SER A 747 25.14 4.58 5.20
N SER A 748 25.16 3.36 4.68
CA SER A 748 24.14 2.34 4.91
C SER A 748 24.77 0.95 5.02
N ALA A 749 24.08 0.03 5.69
CA ALA A 749 24.49 -1.35 5.84
C ALA A 749 23.48 -2.35 5.26
N GLN A 750 23.97 -3.52 4.84
CA GLN A 750 23.23 -4.49 4.05
C GLN A 750 23.65 -5.93 4.41
N ARG A 751 22.66 -6.80 4.63
CA ARG A 751 22.81 -8.22 4.88
C ARG A 751 22.48 -9.02 3.62
N VAL A 752 23.44 -9.82 3.17
CA VAL A 752 23.26 -10.89 2.18
C VAL A 752 23.30 -12.22 2.92
N SER A 753 22.22 -13.01 2.87
CA SER A 753 22.13 -14.28 3.63
C SER A 753 21.45 -15.38 2.81
N MET A 754 21.84 -16.64 3.03
CA MET A 754 21.26 -17.82 2.39
C MET A 754 21.45 -19.10 3.22
N ARG A 755 20.60 -20.10 2.98
CA ARG A 755 20.81 -21.50 3.43
C ARG A 755 21.61 -22.26 2.37
N VAL A 756 22.57 -23.08 2.79
CA VAL A 756 23.41 -23.93 1.91
C VAL A 756 23.43 -25.37 2.40
N ARG A 757 23.24 -26.35 1.51
CA ARG A 757 23.31 -27.79 1.83
C ARG A 757 24.09 -28.54 0.77
N LEU A 758 24.96 -29.47 1.17
CA LEU A 758 25.89 -30.14 0.28
C LEU A 758 26.29 -31.54 0.79
N SER A 759 26.79 -32.39 -0.11
CA SER A 759 27.26 -33.74 0.22
C SER A 759 28.61 -33.71 0.96
N GLU A 760 28.91 -34.74 1.78
CA GLU A 760 30.14 -34.83 2.61
C GLU A 760 31.46 -34.68 1.85
N ASN A 761 31.44 -34.83 0.52
CA ASN A 761 32.58 -34.76 -0.39
C ASN A 761 32.60 -33.49 -1.27
N ALA A 762 31.73 -32.51 -1.01
CA ALA A 762 31.61 -31.27 -1.74
C ALA A 762 32.13 -30.07 -0.92
N LYS A 763 32.64 -29.07 -1.63
CA LYS A 763 32.77 -27.69 -1.14
C LYS A 763 31.77 -26.77 -1.85
N ALA A 764 31.21 -25.81 -1.14
CA ALA A 764 30.57 -24.66 -1.75
C ALA A 764 31.39 -23.39 -1.48
N TYR A 765 31.42 -22.46 -2.43
CA TYR A 765 32.04 -21.15 -2.26
C TYR A 765 31.02 -20.06 -2.57
N ILE A 766 30.84 -19.13 -1.63
CA ILE A 766 29.94 -17.98 -1.77
C ILE A 766 30.81 -16.73 -1.73
N LEU A 767 30.66 -15.84 -2.72
CA LEU A 767 31.52 -14.68 -2.89
C LEU A 767 30.69 -13.42 -3.16
N LEU A 768 31.13 -12.29 -2.61
CA LEU A 768 30.71 -10.97 -3.08
C LEU A 768 31.84 -10.39 -3.93
N THR A 769 31.58 -10.18 -5.22
CA THR A 769 32.55 -9.68 -6.21
C THR A 769 32.37 -8.18 -6.40
N ASP A 770 33.43 -7.39 -6.18
CA ASP A 770 33.40 -5.94 -6.37
C ASP A 770 33.21 -5.54 -7.84
N LYS A 771 32.42 -4.49 -8.03
CA LYS A 771 32.06 -3.85 -9.30
C LYS A 771 32.14 -2.32 -9.23
N THR A 772 32.54 -1.75 -8.10
CA THR A 772 32.52 -0.31 -7.81
C THR A 772 33.43 0.49 -8.75
N ASN A 773 34.59 -0.05 -9.15
CA ASN A 773 35.48 0.58 -10.14
C ASN A 773 36.10 -0.45 -11.09
N SER A 774 36.60 0.00 -12.25
CA SER A 774 37.10 -0.88 -13.31
C SER A 774 38.48 -1.52 -13.06
N LYS A 775 39.16 -1.19 -11.95
CA LYS A 775 40.43 -1.82 -11.55
C LYS A 775 40.21 -2.99 -10.58
N THR A 776 39.20 -2.90 -9.72
CA THR A 776 38.78 -3.99 -8.82
C THR A 776 37.72 -4.91 -9.43
N ALA A 777 36.99 -4.44 -10.46
CA ALA A 777 35.90 -5.16 -11.13
C ALA A 777 36.25 -6.62 -11.48
N GLY A 778 35.65 -7.56 -10.74
CA GLY A 778 35.84 -9.01 -10.94
C GLY A 778 36.66 -9.73 -9.85
N ASN A 779 37.28 -8.99 -8.93
CA ASN A 779 37.85 -9.52 -7.68
C ASN A 779 36.77 -9.63 -6.60
N ALA A 780 36.97 -10.48 -5.59
CA ALA A 780 36.14 -10.46 -4.39
C ALA A 780 36.32 -9.14 -3.62
N MET A 781 35.26 -8.64 -2.97
CA MET A 781 35.30 -7.43 -2.15
C MET A 781 36.32 -7.59 -1.01
N THR A 782 37.04 -6.52 -0.69
CA THR A 782 38.09 -6.49 0.34
C THR A 782 38.12 -5.14 1.02
N THR A 783 38.89 -5.02 2.10
CA THR A 783 39.12 -3.77 2.83
C THR A 783 39.83 -2.74 1.96
N ASN A 784 39.37 -1.49 2.01
CA ASN A 784 39.95 -0.32 1.34
C ASN A 784 41.06 0.39 2.15
N ALA A 785 41.54 -0.22 3.24
CA ALA A 785 42.54 0.39 4.13
C ALA A 785 43.86 0.70 3.40
N PRO A 786 44.55 1.81 3.72
CA PRO A 786 45.79 2.18 3.03
C PRO A 786 46.94 1.19 3.31
N ALA A 787 47.75 0.92 2.29
CA ALA A 787 48.76 -0.15 2.31
C ALA A 787 49.84 0.00 3.40
N VAL A 788 50.19 1.24 3.76
CA VAL A 788 51.03 1.57 4.93
C VAL A 788 50.44 2.79 5.61
N THR A 789 50.42 2.79 6.95
CA THR A 789 50.10 3.97 7.73
C THR A 789 51.09 4.27 8.85
N TYR A 790 51.07 5.51 9.33
CA TYR A 790 51.96 6.01 10.37
C TYR A 790 51.20 6.52 11.60
N TRP A 791 51.91 6.65 12.72
CA TRP A 791 51.40 7.35 13.89
C TRP A 791 51.53 8.85 13.69
N TYR A 792 50.43 9.60 13.70
CA TYR A 792 50.43 11.06 13.55
C TYR A 792 49.99 11.77 14.83
N ASP A 793 50.64 12.89 15.17
CA ASP A 793 50.11 13.86 16.13
C ASP A 793 49.06 14.79 15.47
N ASP A 794 48.36 15.59 16.26
CA ASP A 794 47.34 16.54 15.75
C ASP A 794 47.90 17.66 14.86
N ASN A 795 49.22 17.81 14.76
CA ASN A 795 49.89 18.72 13.82
C ASN A 795 50.34 17.99 12.53
N GLY A 796 49.97 16.72 12.37
CA GLY A 796 50.39 15.87 11.26
C GLY A 796 51.83 15.37 11.34
N ASN A 797 52.53 15.46 12.48
CA ASN A 797 53.90 14.95 12.58
C ASN A 797 53.94 13.43 12.79
N ILE A 798 54.85 12.75 12.08
CA ILE A 798 55.03 11.29 12.22
C ILE A 798 55.81 10.97 13.50
N CYS A 799 55.21 10.10 14.31
CA CYS A 799 55.65 9.70 15.63
C CYS A 799 56.20 8.27 15.65
N ARG A 800 56.97 7.94 16.69
CA ARG A 800 57.57 6.60 16.92
C ARG A 800 56.57 5.59 17.47
N ILE A 801 55.60 6.07 18.25
CA ILE A 801 54.55 5.32 18.94
C ILE A 801 53.26 6.15 18.94
N ASP A 802 52.16 5.56 19.39
CA ASP A 802 50.87 6.23 19.62
C ASP A 802 51.01 7.52 20.45
N PRO A 803 50.63 8.70 19.91
CA PRO A 803 50.68 9.97 20.64
C PRO A 803 49.67 10.09 21.80
N SER A 804 48.68 9.20 21.89
CA SER A 804 47.76 9.12 23.03
C SER A 804 48.34 8.37 24.23
N SER A 805 49.47 7.67 24.05
CA SER A 805 50.10 6.83 25.09
C SER A 805 50.73 7.65 26.21
N ASP A 806 50.55 7.19 27.46
CA ASP A 806 51.26 7.67 28.65
C ASP A 806 52.81 7.60 28.52
N GLU A 807 53.35 6.83 27.56
CA GLU A 807 54.80 6.72 27.29
C GLU A 807 55.34 7.74 26.26
N TYR A 808 54.50 8.57 25.64
CA TYR A 808 54.87 9.49 24.55
C TYR A 808 55.46 10.83 25.04
N ASP A 809 56.67 11.20 24.57
CA ASP A 809 57.22 12.56 24.69
C ASP A 809 57.46 13.17 23.30
N ARG A 810 56.61 14.14 22.94
CA ARG A 810 56.68 14.96 21.72
C ARG A 810 58.05 15.58 21.38
N HIS A 811 58.97 15.69 22.35
CA HIS A 811 60.33 16.21 22.08
C HIS A 811 61.32 15.13 21.62
N SER A 812 61.01 13.85 21.79
CA SER A 812 61.85 12.70 21.41
C SER A 812 61.19 11.72 20.44
N ASP A 813 59.87 11.61 20.46
CA ASP A 813 59.13 10.60 19.70
C ASP A 813 58.61 11.10 18.34
N VAL A 814 58.67 12.40 18.06
CA VAL A 814 58.40 12.96 16.72
C VAL A 814 59.60 12.69 15.81
N LEU A 815 59.44 11.78 14.83
CA LEU A 815 60.50 11.29 13.94
C LEU A 815 60.59 12.06 12.61
N PHE A 816 59.46 12.53 12.09
CA PHE A 816 59.42 13.44 10.94
C PHE A 816 58.44 14.58 11.20
N THR A 817 58.89 15.80 10.91
CA THR A 817 58.08 17.01 11.00
C THR A 817 57.43 17.29 9.64
N LEU A 818 56.14 17.62 9.63
CA LEU A 818 55.44 18.13 8.46
C LEU A 818 55.86 19.59 8.20
N ASN A 819 56.10 19.97 6.94
CA ASN A 819 56.49 21.33 6.55
C ASN A 819 55.35 22.02 5.80
N ASP A 820 55.43 23.36 5.72
CA ASP A 820 54.50 24.26 5.02
C ASP A 820 54.16 23.85 3.57
N ASN A 821 55.02 23.05 2.91
CA ASN A 821 54.82 22.55 1.55
C ASN A 821 54.22 21.12 1.45
N GLY A 822 53.66 20.61 2.56
CA GLY A 822 53.00 19.31 2.62
C GLY A 822 53.96 18.11 2.55
N LEU A 823 55.25 18.31 2.78
CA LEU A 823 56.28 17.27 2.74
C LEU A 823 56.97 17.10 4.10
N TYR A 824 57.41 15.88 4.39
CA TYR A 824 58.05 15.51 5.64
C TYR A 824 59.56 15.73 5.59
N THR A 825 60.14 16.17 6.71
CA THR A 825 61.60 16.18 6.94
C THR A 825 61.93 15.50 8.26
N ARG A 826 63.02 14.74 8.30
CA ARG A 826 63.42 13.98 9.49
C ARG A 826 63.82 14.91 10.65
N THR A 827 63.19 14.73 11.80
CA THR A 827 63.42 15.57 12.99
C THR A 827 64.89 15.57 13.41
N GLY A 828 65.48 16.77 13.51
CA GLY A 828 66.86 16.97 13.96
C GLY A 828 67.96 16.58 12.96
N ASP A 829 67.61 16.14 11.74
CA ASP A 829 68.58 16.00 10.65
C ASP A 829 68.86 17.37 10.00
N THR A 830 69.96 17.45 9.25
CA THR A 830 70.32 18.58 8.37
C THR A 830 70.47 18.14 6.91
N SER A 831 70.12 16.90 6.58
CA SER A 831 69.92 16.46 5.20
C SER A 831 68.69 17.17 4.61
N ALA A 832 68.85 17.77 3.44
CA ALA A 832 67.77 18.44 2.71
C ALA A 832 66.95 17.43 1.89
N MET A 833 66.48 16.36 2.54
CA MET A 833 65.67 15.29 1.94
C MET A 833 64.22 15.43 2.40
N TYR A 834 63.32 15.50 1.43
CA TYR A 834 61.88 15.46 1.66
C TYR A 834 61.36 14.02 1.55
N TYR A 835 60.34 13.74 2.36
CA TYR A 835 59.68 12.44 2.44
C TYR A 835 58.16 12.59 2.29
N ALA A 836 57.50 11.52 1.83
CA ALA A 836 56.04 11.37 1.83
C ALA A 836 55.66 9.89 1.86
N ASN A 837 54.41 9.56 2.20
CA ASN A 837 53.93 8.18 2.15
C ASN A 837 53.61 7.77 0.70
N LEU A 838 54.63 7.38 -0.06
CA LEU A 838 54.49 6.97 -1.46
C LEU A 838 53.97 5.54 -1.63
N TYR A 839 53.50 4.87 -0.55
CA TYR A 839 53.00 3.49 -0.62
C TYR A 839 51.52 3.37 -0.98
N ASN A 840 50.72 4.43 -0.75
CA ASN A 840 49.26 4.36 -0.84
C ASN A 840 48.68 4.93 -2.16
N TYR A 841 49.53 5.51 -3.00
CA TYR A 841 49.14 6.08 -4.29
C TYR A 841 49.20 5.03 -5.40
N GLU A 842 48.21 5.07 -6.30
CA GLU A 842 48.25 4.28 -7.54
C GLU A 842 49.23 4.87 -8.56
N LYS A 843 49.43 4.18 -9.69
CA LYS A 843 50.22 4.67 -10.82
C LYS A 843 49.37 4.92 -12.07
N ASP A 844 49.73 5.96 -12.82
CA ASP A 844 49.28 6.18 -14.19
C ASP A 844 50.16 5.46 -15.23
N ASP A 845 49.83 5.60 -16.52
CA ASP A 845 50.55 4.95 -17.63
C ASP A 845 52.00 5.49 -17.79
N GLU A 846 52.24 6.74 -17.39
CA GLU A 846 53.56 7.38 -17.31
C GLU A 846 54.38 6.92 -16.10
N GLY A 847 53.73 6.39 -15.06
CA GLY A 847 54.33 5.87 -13.83
C GLY A 847 54.38 6.87 -12.65
N ASN A 848 53.77 8.05 -12.80
CA ASN A 848 53.55 9.01 -11.73
C ASN A 848 52.66 8.40 -10.64
N LEU A 849 52.69 8.98 -9.44
CA LEU A 849 51.83 8.59 -8.33
C LEU A 849 50.58 9.48 -8.30
N VAL A 850 49.40 8.86 -8.36
CA VAL A 850 48.10 9.53 -8.45
C VAL A 850 47.22 9.23 -7.24
N THR A 851 46.44 10.22 -6.81
CA THR A 851 45.31 10.06 -5.90
C THR A 851 44.16 9.28 -6.55
N ARG A 852 43.22 8.80 -5.75
CA ARG A 852 42.07 7.97 -6.16
C ARG A 852 41.14 8.61 -7.21
N ASP A 853 41.12 9.93 -7.32
CA ASP A 853 40.41 10.70 -8.36
C ASP A 853 41.18 10.79 -9.70
N GLY A 854 42.46 10.42 -9.71
CA GLY A 854 43.37 10.53 -10.85
C GLY A 854 44.24 11.79 -10.86
N THR A 855 44.21 12.64 -9.82
CA THR A 855 45.11 13.80 -9.72
C THR A 855 46.54 13.36 -9.41
N VAL A 856 47.54 13.99 -10.05
CA VAL A 856 48.96 13.61 -9.86
C VAL A 856 49.50 14.20 -8.56
N ALA A 857 49.79 13.35 -7.59
CA ALA A 857 50.41 13.72 -6.33
C ALA A 857 51.95 13.87 -6.47
N PHE A 858 52.62 12.94 -7.17
CA PHE A 858 54.07 12.98 -7.37
C PHE A 858 54.49 12.48 -8.76
N TYR A 859 55.38 13.20 -9.42
CA TYR A 859 55.80 12.94 -10.79
C TYR A 859 57.00 11.98 -10.87
N GLU A 860 56.97 11.00 -11.78
CA GLU A 860 58.09 10.09 -12.07
C GLU A 860 59.12 10.79 -12.96
N ASN A 861 60.41 10.67 -12.61
CA ASN A 861 61.48 10.87 -13.59
C ASN A 861 62.71 10.03 -13.25
N ALA A 862 62.93 8.99 -14.07
CA ALA A 862 64.15 8.18 -14.13
C ALA A 862 64.46 7.37 -12.85
N GLY A 863 63.41 6.75 -12.29
CA GLY A 863 63.45 5.91 -11.09
C GLY A 863 63.31 6.69 -9.78
N ARG A 864 62.74 7.89 -9.83
CA ARG A 864 62.63 8.86 -8.72
C ARG A 864 61.32 9.62 -8.81
N TYR A 865 60.82 10.08 -7.66
CA TYR A 865 59.62 10.91 -7.58
C TYR A 865 59.94 12.35 -7.21
N TYR A 866 59.13 13.28 -7.74
CA TYR A 866 59.29 14.72 -7.54
C TYR A 866 57.94 15.34 -7.19
N ALA A 867 57.95 16.34 -6.30
CA ALA A 867 56.73 17.00 -5.86
C ALA A 867 56.09 17.86 -6.96
N TYR A 868 56.90 18.42 -7.88
CA TYR A 868 56.43 19.37 -8.90
C TYR A 868 57.04 19.12 -10.28
N TYR A 869 56.24 19.34 -11.33
CA TYR A 869 56.65 19.36 -12.73
C TYR A 869 56.22 20.67 -13.40
N ASP A 870 57.16 21.36 -14.05
CA ASP A 870 56.95 22.61 -14.77
C ASP A 870 56.77 22.32 -16.28
N LEU A 871 55.58 22.64 -16.79
CA LEU A 871 55.14 22.45 -18.18
C LEU A 871 55.74 23.46 -19.18
N GLU A 872 56.23 24.62 -18.74
CA GLU A 872 56.87 25.61 -19.62
C GLU A 872 58.37 25.30 -19.82
N THR A 873 59.03 24.78 -18.78
CA THR A 873 60.47 24.47 -18.79
C THR A 873 60.80 22.99 -18.98
N ASP A 874 59.80 22.10 -18.97
CA ASP A 874 59.92 20.64 -19.04
C ASP A 874 60.88 20.10 -17.96
N SER A 875 60.63 20.49 -16.70
CA SER A 875 61.56 20.22 -15.60
C SER A 875 60.87 19.84 -14.29
N TYR A 876 61.50 18.92 -13.57
CA TYR A 876 61.02 18.33 -12.32
C TYR A 876 61.79 18.95 -11.15
N SER A 877 61.12 19.23 -10.04
CA SER A 877 61.76 19.84 -8.87
C SER A 877 61.28 19.23 -7.55
N THR A 878 62.13 19.35 -6.52
CA THR A 878 61.96 18.76 -5.18
C THR A 878 61.82 17.24 -5.23
N GLU A 879 62.96 16.54 -5.21
CA GLU A 879 63.05 15.07 -5.13
C GLU A 879 62.47 14.58 -3.79
N VAL A 880 61.50 13.67 -3.84
CA VAL A 880 60.81 13.10 -2.68
C VAL A 880 61.17 11.63 -2.53
N SER A 881 61.60 11.25 -1.33
CA SER A 881 61.80 9.85 -0.95
C SER A 881 60.51 9.28 -0.35
N CYS A 882 60.28 7.97 -0.51
CA CYS A 882 59.25 7.33 0.32
C CYS A 882 59.71 7.33 1.79
N LEU A 883 58.76 7.53 2.71
CA LEU A 883 58.99 7.32 4.14
C LEU A 883 59.50 5.88 4.40
N PRO A 884 60.44 5.68 5.33
CA PRO A 884 60.83 4.35 5.76
C PRO A 884 59.75 3.74 6.67
N THR A 885 59.65 2.42 6.74
CA THR A 885 58.81 1.74 7.75
C THR A 885 59.59 1.35 9.02
N GLU A 886 60.92 1.44 8.99
CA GLU A 886 61.81 1.29 10.15
C GLU A 886 62.72 2.52 10.32
N VAL A 887 62.93 2.97 11.56
CA VAL A 887 63.94 3.98 11.90
C VAL A 887 64.84 3.45 13.02
N GLY A 888 66.15 3.36 12.75
CA GLY A 888 67.12 2.86 13.73
C GLY A 888 67.09 1.35 14.01
N GLY A 889 66.13 0.62 13.40
CA GLY A 889 65.83 -0.78 13.70
C GLY A 889 64.57 -0.97 14.55
N GLU A 890 63.80 0.09 14.80
CA GLU A 890 62.45 0.04 15.36
C GLU A 890 61.43 0.32 14.22
N THR A 891 60.33 -0.44 14.19
CA THR A 891 59.19 -0.19 13.29
C THR A 891 58.47 1.10 13.70
N ILE A 892 58.04 1.91 12.74
CA ILE A 892 57.40 3.22 13.00
C ILE A 892 56.02 3.40 12.33
N THR A 893 55.55 2.37 11.64
CA THR A 893 54.21 2.31 11.05
C THR A 893 53.17 1.94 12.10
N ARG A 894 51.93 2.39 11.93
CA ARG A 894 50.77 1.87 12.67
C ARG A 894 50.31 0.54 12.08
N TYR A 895 50.02 0.52 10.78
CA TYR A 895 49.71 -0.70 10.01
C TYR A 895 50.60 -0.79 8.74
N ASP A 896 50.95 -2.01 8.31
CA ASP A 896 51.78 -2.28 7.11
C ASP A 896 51.27 -3.53 6.37
N PHE A 897 50.14 -3.37 5.66
CA PHE A 897 49.45 -4.46 4.97
C PHE A 897 50.15 -4.93 3.68
N ARG A 898 51.26 -4.30 3.25
CA ARG A 898 51.97 -4.61 1.98
C ARG A 898 52.44 -6.06 1.83
N ASN A 899 52.59 -6.78 2.94
CA ASN A 899 53.07 -8.16 2.97
C ASN A 899 52.00 -9.14 3.48
N GLU A 900 50.78 -8.66 3.73
CA GLU A 900 49.67 -9.43 4.27
C GLU A 900 48.66 -9.78 3.18
N THR A 901 48.01 -10.95 3.30
CA THR A 901 46.89 -11.31 2.44
C THR A 901 45.64 -10.68 3.04
N LEU A 902 45.19 -9.54 2.51
CA LEU A 902 43.96 -8.90 2.96
C LEU A 902 42.76 -9.84 2.82
N PRO A 903 41.80 -9.78 3.76
CA PRO A 903 40.60 -10.61 3.74
C PRO A 903 39.74 -10.27 2.52
N THR A 904 39.08 -11.28 1.97
CA THR A 904 38.18 -11.12 0.82
C THR A 904 36.83 -11.75 1.15
N ALA A 905 35.73 -11.14 0.68
CA ALA A 905 34.35 -11.59 0.91
C ALA A 905 34.07 -12.92 0.18
N VAL A 906 34.58 -14.00 0.77
CA VAL A 906 34.60 -15.37 0.28
C VAL A 906 34.40 -16.29 1.47
N ILE A 907 33.32 -17.06 1.47
CA ILE A 907 33.04 -18.09 2.48
C ILE A 907 33.14 -19.45 1.80
N GLU A 908 33.96 -20.33 2.35
CA GLU A 908 34.03 -21.76 2.00
C GLU A 908 33.14 -22.56 2.96
N VAL A 909 32.19 -23.31 2.42
CA VAL A 909 31.39 -24.29 3.17
C VAL A 909 31.91 -25.69 2.85
N ASP A 910 32.57 -26.34 3.81
CA ASP A 910 33.02 -27.73 3.72
C ASP A 910 31.91 -28.72 4.09
N GLY A 911 31.52 -29.58 3.14
CA GLY A 911 30.52 -30.63 3.34
C GLY A 911 30.91 -31.67 4.40
N ALA A 912 32.21 -31.90 4.62
CA ALA A 912 32.69 -32.82 5.65
C ALA A 912 32.45 -32.27 7.08
N LYS A 913 32.45 -30.94 7.24
CA LYS A 913 32.00 -30.28 8.47
C LYS A 913 30.48 -30.26 8.58
N ALA A 914 29.78 -29.89 7.49
CA ALA A 914 28.32 -29.70 7.48
C ALA A 914 27.52 -31.01 7.57
N LYS A 915 28.10 -32.18 7.21
CA LYS A 915 27.49 -33.52 7.35
C LYS A 915 26.11 -33.69 6.68
N GLY A 916 25.79 -32.85 5.70
CA GLY A 916 24.48 -32.83 5.04
C GLY A 916 23.37 -32.16 5.86
N GLU A 917 23.69 -31.36 6.88
CA GLU A 917 22.79 -30.39 7.51
C GLU A 917 22.69 -29.11 6.65
N TRP A 918 21.73 -28.23 6.98
CA TRP A 918 21.66 -26.89 6.38
C TRP A 918 22.61 -25.94 7.12
N VAL A 919 23.39 -25.18 6.35
CA VAL A 919 24.36 -24.20 6.84
C VAL A 919 23.86 -22.78 6.53
N THR A 920 23.82 -21.89 7.51
CA THR A 920 23.53 -20.47 7.28
C THR A 920 24.80 -19.73 6.88
N VAL A 921 24.79 -19.03 5.75
CA VAL A 921 25.90 -18.22 5.25
C VAL A 921 25.45 -16.77 5.20
N SER A 922 26.15 -15.86 5.89
CA SER A 922 25.79 -14.43 5.96
C SER A 922 26.97 -13.50 5.76
N PHE A 923 26.78 -12.51 4.89
CA PHE A 923 27.66 -11.35 4.74
C PHE A 923 26.94 -10.10 5.22
N TYR A 924 27.62 -9.31 6.03
CA TYR A 924 27.23 -7.98 6.45
C TYR A 924 28.21 -6.98 5.83
N LEU A 925 27.69 -6.03 5.07
CA LEU A 925 28.45 -4.92 4.50
C LEU A 925 28.00 -3.61 5.16
N ASN A 926 28.93 -2.72 5.51
CA ASN A 926 28.64 -1.34 5.89
C ASN A 926 29.44 -0.39 4.99
N ALA A 927 28.77 0.55 4.33
CA ALA A 927 29.41 1.54 3.47
C ALA A 927 29.76 2.82 4.24
N GLY A 928 30.96 3.36 4.01
CA GLY A 928 31.36 4.68 4.49
C GLY A 928 30.69 5.81 3.70
N SER A 929 31.41 6.92 3.49
CA SER A 929 30.93 8.07 2.72
C SER A 929 30.71 7.80 1.22
N GLU A 930 31.05 6.61 0.72
CA GLU A 930 30.85 6.21 -0.67
C GLU A 930 29.97 4.97 -0.84
N ALA A 931 29.10 5.01 -1.84
CA ALA A 931 28.32 3.85 -2.28
C ALA A 931 29.24 2.78 -2.90
N LYS A 932 28.86 1.51 -2.74
CA LYS A 932 29.55 0.35 -3.35
C LYS A 932 28.65 -0.34 -4.37
N THR A 933 29.27 -1.03 -5.32
CA THR A 933 28.56 -1.90 -6.26
C THR A 933 29.25 -3.25 -6.26
N TYR A 934 28.49 -4.33 -6.10
CA TYR A 934 29.00 -5.69 -6.04
C TYR A 934 28.06 -6.65 -6.75
N ARG A 935 28.41 -7.94 -6.86
CA ARG A 935 27.49 -9.00 -7.26
C ARG A 935 27.70 -10.24 -6.41
N LEU A 936 26.65 -11.03 -6.24
CA LEU A 936 26.74 -12.33 -5.59
C LEU A 936 27.21 -13.40 -6.59
N GLU A 937 28.13 -14.26 -6.17
CA GLU A 937 28.48 -15.48 -6.90
C GLU A 937 28.40 -16.70 -5.96
N VAL A 938 27.70 -17.75 -6.39
CA VAL A 938 27.53 -19.01 -5.63
C VAL A 938 28.06 -20.19 -6.45
N TRP A 939 28.91 -21.02 -5.85
CA TRP A 939 29.69 -22.04 -6.58
C TRP A 939 29.69 -23.41 -5.91
N SER A 940 29.61 -24.44 -6.73
CA SER A 940 30.01 -25.82 -6.43
C SER A 940 31.44 -26.03 -6.92
N GLY A 941 32.40 -26.18 -6.01
CA GLY A 941 33.84 -26.12 -6.32
C GLY A 941 34.34 -24.69 -6.52
N SER A 942 35.66 -24.51 -6.63
CA SER A 942 36.33 -23.21 -6.70
C SER A 942 35.95 -22.35 -7.90
N ARG A 943 35.83 -21.03 -7.72
CA ARG A 943 35.61 -20.06 -8.81
C ARG A 943 36.68 -20.11 -9.92
N ASP A 944 37.93 -20.37 -9.56
CA ASP A 944 39.06 -20.41 -10.51
C ASP A 944 39.24 -21.78 -11.20
N GLY A 945 38.50 -22.80 -10.77
CA GLY A 945 38.57 -24.16 -11.30
C GLY A 945 39.71 -25.03 -10.73
N SER A 946 40.44 -24.55 -9.72
CA SER A 946 41.57 -25.26 -9.09
C SER A 946 41.14 -26.43 -8.18
N GLU A 947 40.01 -26.30 -7.50
CA GLU A 947 39.36 -27.30 -6.64
C GLU A 947 37.94 -27.63 -7.16
N PRO A 948 37.81 -28.49 -8.20
CA PRO A 948 36.53 -28.99 -8.65
C PRO A 948 35.88 -29.95 -7.65
N ASN A 949 34.56 -29.90 -7.55
CA ASN A 949 33.79 -30.89 -6.81
C ASN A 949 33.78 -32.23 -7.56
N PRO A 950 33.84 -33.38 -6.85
CA PRO A 950 33.97 -34.69 -7.46
C PRO A 950 32.65 -35.17 -8.07
N ALA A 951 32.74 -36.11 -9.02
CA ALA A 951 31.58 -36.79 -9.59
C ALA A 951 30.77 -37.54 -8.50
N GLY A 952 29.45 -37.42 -8.54
CA GLY A 952 28.53 -37.94 -7.52
C GLY A 952 28.39 -37.04 -6.28
N SER A 953 28.61 -35.73 -6.42
CA SER A 953 28.41 -34.74 -5.35
C SER A 953 27.33 -33.72 -5.70
N TYR A 954 26.79 -33.01 -4.70
CA TYR A 954 25.85 -31.92 -4.91
C TYR A 954 26.11 -30.73 -3.99
N VAL A 955 25.65 -29.56 -4.43
CA VAL A 955 25.46 -28.34 -3.63
C VAL A 955 24.07 -27.77 -3.94
N ILE A 956 23.41 -27.25 -2.91
CA ILE A 956 22.07 -26.67 -2.93
C ILE A 956 22.13 -25.32 -2.21
N PHE A 957 21.56 -24.28 -2.82
CA PHE A 957 21.39 -22.95 -2.24
C PHE A 957 19.91 -22.62 -2.14
N ASP A 958 19.47 -22.05 -1.03
CA ASP A 958 18.06 -21.73 -0.75
C ASP A 958 17.92 -20.44 0.09
N ASN A 959 16.73 -19.85 0.09
CA ASN A 959 16.36 -18.69 0.91
C ASN A 959 17.37 -17.52 0.81
N TYR A 960 17.77 -17.18 -0.43
CA TYR A 960 18.66 -16.04 -0.66
C TYR A 960 17.89 -14.73 -0.44
N THR A 961 18.31 -14.02 0.60
CA THR A 961 17.84 -12.70 1.01
C THR A 961 18.95 -11.66 0.86
N ASN A 962 18.55 -10.43 0.51
CA ASN A 962 19.42 -9.29 0.32
C ASN A 962 18.68 -8.02 0.79
N ALA A 963 18.96 -7.57 2.01
CA ALA A 963 18.17 -6.55 2.70
C ALA A 963 19.06 -5.53 3.42
N SER A 964 18.58 -4.30 3.58
CA SER A 964 19.19 -3.30 4.47
C SER A 964 19.11 -3.73 5.93
N THR A 965 20.07 -3.30 6.76
CA THR A 965 20.06 -3.46 8.23
C THR A 965 20.56 -2.18 8.88
N SER A 966 19.94 -1.79 10.00
CA SER A 966 20.36 -0.67 10.87
C SER A 966 21.43 -1.09 11.87
N ASP A 967 21.55 -2.39 12.13
CA ASP A 967 22.00 -2.97 13.39
C ASP A 967 23.42 -3.55 13.27
N PHE A 968 24.10 -3.18 12.18
CA PHE A 968 25.40 -3.71 11.76
C PHE A 968 26.44 -3.66 12.89
N ALA A 969 26.52 -2.55 13.63
CA ALA A 969 27.46 -2.41 14.73
C ALA A 969 27.16 -3.41 15.85
N THR A 970 25.90 -3.51 16.30
CA THR A 970 25.45 -4.46 17.32
C THR A 970 25.79 -5.90 16.91
N LEU A 971 25.39 -6.32 15.69
CA LEU A 971 25.62 -7.67 15.19
C LEU A 971 27.11 -7.99 14.99
N ARG A 972 27.92 -6.99 14.59
CA ARG A 972 29.39 -7.11 14.48
C ARG A 972 30.04 -7.27 15.85
N ASP A 973 29.59 -6.51 16.85
CA ASP A 973 30.22 -6.45 18.17
C ASP A 973 29.79 -7.64 19.05
N GLU A 974 28.56 -8.16 18.90
CA GLU A 974 28.14 -9.46 19.44
C GLU A 974 28.95 -10.62 18.83
N ALA A 975 29.09 -10.65 17.50
CA ALA A 975 29.91 -11.66 16.83
C ALA A 975 31.39 -11.54 17.23
N LEU A 976 31.89 -10.33 17.47
CA LEU A 976 33.24 -10.11 17.99
C LEU A 976 33.39 -10.73 19.38
N GLN A 977 32.41 -10.57 20.29
CA GLN A 977 32.45 -11.18 21.61
C GLN A 977 32.48 -12.71 21.52
N GLU A 978 31.57 -13.32 20.77
CA GLU A 978 31.53 -14.79 20.56
C GLU A 978 32.86 -15.31 20.00
N VAL A 979 33.45 -14.61 19.02
CA VAL A 979 34.77 -14.96 18.46
C VAL A 979 35.90 -14.76 19.48
N LYS A 980 35.89 -13.71 20.31
CA LYS A 980 36.87 -13.51 21.39
C LYS A 980 36.77 -14.64 22.42
N GLU A 981 35.57 -14.99 22.87
CA GLU A 981 35.34 -16.08 23.84
C GLU A 981 35.78 -17.44 23.28
N ALA A 982 35.41 -17.77 22.03
CA ALA A 982 35.81 -19.00 21.36
C ALA A 982 37.34 -19.13 21.19
N ASN A 983 38.05 -18.01 20.99
CA ASN A 983 39.51 -17.99 20.87
C ASN A 983 40.25 -17.76 22.20
N GLY A 984 39.54 -17.49 23.30
CA GLY A 984 40.13 -17.22 24.62
C GLY A 984 40.86 -15.87 24.73
N VAL A 985 40.42 -14.88 23.94
CA VAL A 985 40.91 -13.49 23.97
C VAL A 985 40.16 -12.71 25.07
N ALA A 986 40.82 -11.75 25.73
CA ALA A 986 40.16 -10.92 26.75
C ALA A 986 39.24 -9.86 26.12
N GLU A 987 38.26 -9.40 26.88
CA GLU A 987 37.29 -8.37 26.47
C GLU A 987 37.99 -7.09 25.97
N ASP A 988 39.02 -6.62 26.69
CA ASP A 988 39.84 -5.46 26.36
C ASP A 988 40.89 -5.71 25.24
N ASP A 989 41.19 -6.97 24.89
CA ASP A 989 42.27 -7.32 23.94
C ASP A 989 41.73 -7.42 22.49
N ASN A 990 42.46 -6.87 21.51
CA ASN A 990 42.15 -7.06 20.09
C ASN A 990 42.57 -8.45 19.58
N ILE A 991 41.79 -9.00 18.64
CA ILE A 991 42.15 -10.24 17.94
C ILE A 991 43.31 -9.96 16.98
N THR A 992 44.44 -10.66 17.15
CA THR A 992 45.67 -10.42 16.37
C THR A 992 45.84 -11.35 15.17
N ASP A 993 44.83 -12.13 14.79
CA ASP A 993 44.87 -12.99 13.60
C ASP A 993 44.15 -12.29 12.42
N PRO A 994 44.86 -11.87 11.36
CA PRO A 994 44.27 -11.17 10.23
C PRO A 994 43.33 -12.04 9.38
N ALA A 995 43.31 -13.37 9.59
CA ALA A 995 42.31 -14.26 9.00
C ALA A 995 40.97 -14.26 9.77
N ILE A 996 40.93 -13.65 10.96
CA ILE A 996 39.72 -13.56 11.81
C ILE A 996 39.24 -12.11 11.90
N ALA A 997 40.14 -11.14 12.09
CA ALA A 997 39.78 -9.74 12.27
C ALA A 997 40.86 -8.77 11.76
N LEU A 998 40.45 -7.60 11.24
CA LEU A 998 41.34 -6.47 10.99
C LEU A 998 40.79 -5.18 11.59
N TYR A 999 41.69 -4.36 12.10
CA TYR A 999 41.42 -3.10 12.77
C TYR A 999 42.10 -1.96 12.01
N TYR A 1000 41.45 -0.81 11.96
CA TYR A 1000 41.97 0.39 11.31
C TYR A 1000 41.52 1.66 12.03
N THR A 1001 42.35 2.69 12.00
CA THR A 1001 42.05 4.03 12.50
C THR A 1001 42.18 4.98 11.34
N PHE A 1002 41.15 5.78 11.05
CA PHE A 1002 41.22 6.73 9.95
C PHE A 1002 42.36 7.73 10.13
N THR A 1003 43.11 7.97 9.07
CA THR A 1003 44.11 9.02 9.01
C THR A 1003 44.09 9.71 7.66
N PHE A 1004 43.89 11.03 7.66
CA PHE A 1004 43.74 11.80 6.43
C PHE A 1004 45.03 11.84 5.61
N TYR A 1005 46.19 11.95 6.26
CA TYR A 1005 47.51 12.07 5.61
C TYR A 1005 47.94 10.83 4.81
N ASP A 1006 47.38 9.66 5.11
CA ASP A 1006 47.66 8.40 4.41
C ASP A 1006 46.51 7.94 3.50
N ALA A 1007 45.38 8.67 3.46
CA ALA A 1007 44.22 8.32 2.65
C ALA A 1007 44.55 8.36 1.15
N THR A 1008 43.95 7.45 0.37
CA THR A 1008 44.23 7.32 -1.08
C THR A 1008 43.75 8.51 -1.92
N SER A 1009 42.88 9.36 -1.35
CA SER A 1009 42.44 10.64 -1.91
C SER A 1009 43.24 11.85 -1.39
N TYR A 1010 44.23 11.67 -0.51
CA TYR A 1010 45.00 12.78 0.07
C TYR A 1010 45.92 13.46 -0.96
N LEU A 1011 45.57 14.70 -1.29
CA LEU A 1011 46.45 15.63 -1.99
C LEU A 1011 47.05 16.59 -0.95
N ARG A 1012 48.38 16.66 -0.88
CA ARG A 1012 49.07 17.53 0.08
C ARG A 1012 48.72 19.01 -0.16
N TYR A 1013 48.45 19.75 0.90
CA TYR A 1013 48.43 21.21 0.85
C TYR A 1013 49.87 21.77 0.79
N ASP A 1014 50.07 22.88 0.08
CA ASP A 1014 51.35 23.56 -0.05
C ASP A 1014 51.14 25.09 0.04
N ALA A 1015 51.48 25.66 1.20
CA ALA A 1015 51.34 27.09 1.47
C ALA A 1015 52.24 27.97 0.58
N THR A 1016 53.16 27.39 -0.21
CA THR A 1016 53.95 28.12 -1.21
C THR A 1016 53.28 28.20 -2.58
N GLN A 1017 52.14 27.51 -2.76
CA GLN A 1017 51.29 27.56 -3.96
C GLN A 1017 49.91 28.22 -3.73
N ASP A 1018 49.60 28.55 -2.47
CA ASP A 1018 48.43 29.34 -2.07
C ASP A 1018 48.64 30.83 -2.44
N GLU A 1019 48.45 31.17 -3.72
CA GLU A 1019 48.65 32.55 -4.24
C GLU A 1019 47.65 33.57 -3.67
N ASP A 1020 46.53 33.11 -3.11
CA ASP A 1020 45.46 33.95 -2.55
C ASP A 1020 45.52 34.09 -1.01
N GLU A 1021 46.51 33.45 -0.35
CA GLU A 1021 46.73 33.43 1.12
C GLU A 1021 45.50 32.97 1.94
N LEU A 1022 44.73 32.00 1.43
CA LEU A 1022 43.49 31.52 2.06
C LEU A 1022 43.74 30.58 3.25
N GLY A 1023 44.84 29.83 3.24
CA GLY A 1023 45.20 28.83 4.25
C GLY A 1023 44.94 27.38 3.83
N ASN A 1024 45.24 26.44 4.74
CA ASN A 1024 44.99 25.02 4.52
C ASN A 1024 43.48 24.73 4.60
N PRO A 1025 42.83 24.20 3.55
CA PRO A 1025 41.40 23.86 3.59
C PRO A 1025 41.07 22.65 4.48
N TYR A 1026 42.08 21.96 5.02
CA TYR A 1026 41.91 20.91 6.04
C TYR A 1026 42.66 21.31 7.33
N GLY A 1027 42.56 22.59 7.72
CA GLY A 1027 43.25 23.17 8.87
C GLY A 1027 42.62 22.81 10.20
N SER A 1028 41.33 22.46 10.23
CA SER A 1028 40.63 21.96 11.41
C SER A 1028 40.82 20.46 11.68
N TYR A 1029 41.46 19.71 10.76
CA TYR A 1029 41.61 18.25 10.90
C TYR A 1029 42.54 17.89 12.06
N THR A 1030 42.05 17.08 13.01
CA THR A 1030 42.80 16.56 14.15
C THR A 1030 42.78 15.03 14.18
N GLN A 1031 43.96 14.41 14.23
CA GLN A 1031 44.11 12.95 14.21
C GLN A 1031 43.48 12.29 15.45
N SER A 1032 43.54 12.93 16.61
CA SER A 1032 42.98 12.43 17.88
C SER A 1032 41.45 12.32 17.90
N THR A 1033 40.75 12.79 16.88
CA THR A 1033 39.28 12.66 16.74
C THR A 1033 38.86 11.28 16.21
N TYR A 1034 39.80 10.46 15.73
CA TYR A 1034 39.52 9.16 15.13
C TYR A 1034 40.06 8.01 15.99
N GLU A 1035 39.17 7.11 16.39
CA GLU A 1035 39.46 5.92 17.20
C GLU A 1035 39.64 4.67 16.31
N GLU A 1036 40.10 3.57 16.90
CA GLU A 1036 40.34 2.32 16.19
C GLU A 1036 39.04 1.51 16.00
N GLN A 1037 38.78 1.08 14.77
CA GLN A 1037 37.53 0.43 14.35
C GLN A 1037 37.79 -0.92 13.69
N LEU A 1038 36.88 -1.87 13.92
CA LEU A 1038 36.90 -3.22 13.36
C LEU A 1038 36.38 -3.19 11.91
N ILE A 1039 37.29 -3.23 10.93
CA ILE A 1039 36.97 -3.15 9.49
C ILE A 1039 36.63 -4.49 8.84
N TYR A 1040 36.99 -5.59 9.49
CA TYR A 1040 36.70 -6.95 9.05
C TYR A 1040 36.56 -7.86 10.26
N LEU A 1041 35.57 -8.76 10.22
CA LEU A 1041 35.42 -9.88 11.15
C LEU A 1041 34.91 -11.11 10.40
N TYR A 1042 35.45 -12.28 10.71
CA TYR A 1042 34.94 -13.57 10.24
C TYR A 1042 34.71 -14.54 11.39
N TRP A 1043 33.53 -15.17 11.39
CA TRP A 1043 33.10 -16.15 12.38
C TRP A 1043 32.77 -17.47 11.68
N ASP A 1044 33.52 -18.50 12.04
CA ASP A 1044 33.29 -19.91 11.68
C ASP A 1044 32.68 -20.61 12.90
N ASP A 1045 31.37 -20.90 12.87
CA ASP A 1045 30.74 -21.92 13.74
C ASP A 1045 30.14 -23.04 12.87
N SER A 1046 30.98 -23.59 12.00
CA SER A 1046 30.63 -24.71 11.12
C SER A 1046 30.34 -26.05 11.81
N GLU A 1047 30.53 -26.14 13.13
CA GLU A 1047 30.10 -27.27 13.95
C GLU A 1047 28.83 -26.96 14.79
N GLY A 1048 28.29 -25.74 14.73
CA GLY A 1048 27.07 -25.35 15.43
C GLY A 1048 27.20 -25.32 16.96
N LEU A 1049 28.41 -25.11 17.49
CA LEU A 1049 28.76 -25.28 18.90
C LEU A 1049 28.37 -24.09 19.79
N ALA A 1050 28.39 -22.87 19.25
CA ALA A 1050 27.87 -21.67 19.92
C ALA A 1050 26.40 -21.43 19.52
N THR A 1051 26.08 -21.75 18.27
CA THR A 1051 24.85 -21.33 17.57
C THR A 1051 23.73 -22.36 17.54
N GLY A 1052 24.03 -23.63 17.82
CA GLY A 1052 23.07 -24.74 17.72
C GLY A 1052 22.73 -25.19 16.29
N SER A 1053 23.29 -24.56 15.25
CA SER A 1053 23.13 -24.96 13.85
C SER A 1053 24.28 -24.38 13.00
N PRO A 1054 24.93 -25.15 12.10
CA PRO A 1054 26.14 -24.71 11.41
C PRO A 1054 26.02 -23.35 10.71
N ALA A 1055 26.95 -22.43 11.00
CA ALA A 1055 26.90 -21.06 10.50
C ALA A 1055 28.29 -20.50 10.10
N TYR A 1056 28.29 -19.61 9.12
CA TYR A 1056 29.43 -18.77 8.74
C TYR A 1056 29.00 -17.31 8.58
N THR A 1057 29.69 -16.39 9.23
CA THR A 1057 29.39 -14.95 9.16
C THR A 1057 30.62 -14.13 8.80
N PHE A 1058 30.47 -13.16 7.89
CA PHE A 1058 31.53 -12.26 7.42
C PHE A 1058 31.06 -10.81 7.49
N PHE A 1059 31.78 -9.95 8.20
CA PHE A 1059 31.55 -8.51 8.26
C PHE A 1059 32.64 -7.77 7.47
N LEU A 1060 32.23 -6.73 6.72
CA LEU A 1060 33.13 -5.83 6.02
C LEU A 1060 32.64 -4.38 6.22
N ASP A 1061 33.42 -3.59 6.95
CA ASP A 1061 33.07 -2.23 7.33
C ASP A 1061 34.00 -1.22 6.61
N TYR A 1062 33.44 -0.51 5.63
CA TYR A 1062 34.14 0.52 4.87
C TYR A 1062 34.18 1.87 5.60
N SER A 1063 33.40 2.06 6.67
CA SER A 1063 33.19 3.37 7.30
C SER A 1063 34.44 3.97 7.94
N ALA A 1064 35.37 3.13 8.41
CA ALA A 1064 36.63 3.57 8.99
C ALA A 1064 37.64 4.13 7.97
N ALA A 1065 37.46 3.86 6.66
CA ALA A 1065 38.45 4.15 5.63
C ALA A 1065 37.90 4.94 4.42
N ASP A 1066 36.62 4.80 4.07
CA ASP A 1066 35.93 5.73 3.18
C ASP A 1066 35.34 6.89 4.01
N VAL A 1067 36.21 7.71 4.59
CA VAL A 1067 35.81 8.92 5.34
C VAL A 1067 36.01 10.14 4.44
N THR A 1068 34.98 10.98 4.34
CA THR A 1068 35.11 12.33 3.77
C THR A 1068 35.53 13.28 4.89
N VAL A 1069 36.64 13.99 4.70
CA VAL A 1069 37.01 15.15 5.52
C VAL A 1069 36.51 16.38 4.79
N GLU A 1070 35.59 17.11 5.40
CA GLU A 1070 35.02 18.34 4.83
C GLU A 1070 36.10 19.45 4.78
N GLU A 1071 35.95 20.37 3.83
CA GLU A 1071 36.82 21.54 3.70
C GLU A 1071 36.36 22.66 4.64
N ASP A 1072 37.33 23.33 5.28
CA ASP A 1072 37.13 24.55 6.06
C ASP A 1072 36.56 25.68 5.18
N ASP A 1073 35.56 26.43 5.67
CA ASP A 1073 35.10 27.66 5.02
C ASP A 1073 36.11 28.80 5.27
N LEU A 1074 37.20 28.78 4.49
CA LEU A 1074 38.28 29.78 4.54
C LEU A 1074 37.79 31.20 4.15
N GLY A 1075 36.70 31.29 3.38
CA GLY A 1075 36.03 32.53 2.98
C GLY A 1075 36.78 33.40 1.93
N GLU A 1076 36.02 34.12 1.08
CA GLU A 1076 36.56 35.31 0.41
C GLU A 1076 36.64 36.45 1.45
N SER A 1077 37.85 36.88 1.80
CA SER A 1077 38.07 37.86 2.87
C SER A 1077 37.57 39.27 2.53
N ASP A 1078 36.55 39.74 3.28
CA ASP A 1078 36.11 41.16 3.26
C ASP A 1078 36.39 41.80 4.64
N ASP A 1079 37.37 42.70 4.68
CA ASP A 1079 38.05 43.19 5.88
C ASP A 1079 37.15 44.08 6.78
N THR A 1080 36.51 43.47 7.78
CA THR A 1080 35.95 44.20 8.93
C THR A 1080 36.23 43.52 10.27
N THR A 1081 36.78 44.30 11.19
CA THR A 1081 37.12 43.91 12.57
C THR A 1081 35.96 44.13 13.52
N ASP A 1082 35.72 43.20 14.46
CA ASP A 1082 35.44 43.58 15.86
C ASP A 1082 35.81 42.46 16.87
N ASP A 1083 35.67 42.76 18.16
CA ASP A 1083 36.40 42.11 19.26
C ASP A 1083 35.84 40.77 19.81
N THR A 1084 36.70 40.12 20.59
CA THR A 1084 36.62 38.80 21.25
C THR A 1084 35.46 38.58 22.24
N THR A 1085 34.90 37.36 22.23
CA THR A 1085 34.37 36.68 23.43
C THR A 1085 34.65 35.17 23.38
N GLU A 1086 35.34 34.63 24.39
CA GLU A 1086 35.42 33.18 24.62
C GLU A 1086 34.07 32.64 25.14
N THR A 1087 33.57 31.56 24.55
CA THR A 1087 32.64 30.63 25.20
C THR A 1087 33.02 29.20 24.86
N THR A 1088 33.51 28.46 25.86
CA THR A 1088 33.62 27.00 25.80
C THR A 1088 32.22 26.39 25.75
N THR A 1089 31.95 25.55 24.77
CA THR A 1089 30.73 24.71 24.69
C THR A 1089 31.15 23.29 24.33
N ASP A 1090 30.67 22.32 25.11
CA ASP A 1090 31.09 20.92 25.02
C ASP A 1090 30.70 20.25 23.69
N THR A 1091 31.44 19.19 23.35
CA THR A 1091 31.33 18.41 22.11
C THR A 1091 29.99 17.69 21.98
N ASN A 1092 29.15 18.17 21.06
CA ASN A 1092 27.91 17.50 20.67
C ASN A 1092 28.17 16.53 19.50
N VAL A 1093 28.58 15.30 19.83
CA VAL A 1093 28.94 14.24 18.86
C VAL A 1093 27.75 13.79 17.97
N TRP A 1094 26.52 14.15 18.34
CA TRP A 1094 25.28 13.60 17.77
C TRP A 1094 24.78 14.18 16.43
N LEU A 1095 25.47 15.16 15.82
CA LEU A 1095 24.95 15.83 14.61
C LEU A 1095 25.35 15.22 13.26
N LEU A 1096 26.35 14.33 13.21
CA LEU A 1096 26.94 13.83 11.96
C LEU A 1096 26.04 12.91 11.11
N ILE A 1097 24.99 12.31 11.69
CA ILE A 1097 24.15 11.30 10.99
C ILE A 1097 23.03 11.94 10.12
N SER A 1098 22.78 13.25 10.23
CA SER A 1098 21.62 13.91 9.60
C SER A 1098 21.81 14.46 8.17
N SER A 1099 22.98 14.25 7.54
CA SER A 1099 23.39 15.00 6.34
C SER A 1099 22.75 14.58 5.00
N GLY A 1100 22.12 13.41 4.92
CA GLY A 1100 21.62 12.83 3.65
C GLY A 1100 20.62 13.71 2.87
N VAL A 1101 19.78 14.48 3.57
CA VAL A 1101 18.77 15.35 2.94
C VAL A 1101 19.37 16.65 2.38
N LEU A 1102 20.44 17.17 2.99
CA LEU A 1102 21.04 18.45 2.60
C LEU A 1102 21.81 18.33 1.28
N ALA A 1103 22.52 17.21 1.08
CA ALA A 1103 23.32 16.95 -0.11
C ALA A 1103 22.49 16.97 -1.41
N VAL A 1104 21.30 16.39 -1.41
CA VAL A 1104 20.39 16.37 -2.58
C VAL A 1104 19.95 17.80 -2.96
N VAL A 1105 19.71 18.66 -1.97
CA VAL A 1105 19.39 20.07 -2.18
C VAL A 1105 20.61 20.83 -2.72
N LEU A 1106 21.81 20.57 -2.19
CA LEU A 1106 23.05 21.19 -2.66
C LEU A 1106 23.33 20.85 -4.13
N VAL A 1107 23.22 19.56 -4.52
CA VAL A 1107 23.40 19.11 -5.91
C VAL A 1107 22.38 19.76 -6.85
N ALA A 1108 21.12 19.87 -6.44
CA ALA A 1108 20.09 20.56 -7.23
C ALA A 1108 20.41 22.07 -7.41
N VAL A 1109 20.94 22.73 -6.37
CA VAL A 1109 21.41 24.12 -6.44
C VAL A 1109 22.63 24.26 -7.36
N ILE A 1110 23.61 23.35 -7.27
CA ILE A 1110 24.80 23.33 -8.14
C ILE A 1110 24.40 23.16 -9.61
N VAL A 1111 23.47 22.25 -9.93
CA VAL A 1111 22.94 22.08 -11.30
C VAL A 1111 22.23 23.35 -11.77
N LEU A 1112 21.43 24.02 -10.94
CA LEU A 1112 20.79 25.30 -11.26
C LEU A 1112 21.82 26.43 -11.50
N VAL A 1113 22.90 26.47 -10.73
CA VAL A 1113 24.01 27.42 -10.91
C VAL A 1113 24.76 27.13 -12.21
N ILE A 1114 25.06 25.88 -12.54
CA ILE A 1114 25.71 25.49 -13.80
C ILE A 1114 24.83 25.87 -15.00
N VAL A 1115 23.53 25.61 -14.94
CA VAL A 1115 22.56 25.99 -15.99
C VAL A 1115 22.52 27.51 -16.18
N ARG A 1116 22.51 28.31 -15.09
CA ARG A 1116 22.64 29.78 -15.17
C ARG A 1116 23.97 30.20 -15.82
N ARG A 1117 25.10 29.66 -15.35
CA ARG A 1117 26.47 29.99 -15.81
C ARG A 1117 26.71 29.61 -17.29
N GLN A 1118 25.95 28.65 -17.83
CA GLN A 1118 25.92 28.32 -19.27
C GLN A 1118 25.05 29.27 -20.09
N LEU A 1119 23.87 29.68 -19.59
CA LEU A 1119 22.96 30.58 -20.30
C LEU A 1119 23.56 31.98 -20.51
N GLU A 1120 24.27 32.52 -19.51
CA GLU A 1120 24.88 33.85 -19.60
C GLU A 1120 25.98 33.95 -20.69
N LYS A 1121 26.75 32.86 -20.88
CA LYS A 1121 27.87 32.79 -21.83
C LYS A 1121 27.46 32.87 -23.31
N ARG A 1122 26.17 32.71 -23.67
CA ARG A 1122 25.69 32.83 -25.06
C ARG A 1122 25.30 34.25 -25.52
N SER A 1123 25.22 35.23 -24.62
CA SER A 1123 24.55 36.52 -24.90
C SER A 1123 25.31 37.53 -25.78
N ARG A 1124 26.62 37.37 -26.03
CA ARG A 1124 27.47 38.40 -26.68
C ARG A 1124 27.80 38.18 -28.16
N ARG A 1125 26.80 37.91 -29.04
CA ARG A 1125 26.94 38.17 -30.50
C ARG A 1125 25.63 38.63 -31.19
N GLN A 1126 25.67 39.90 -31.61
CA GLN A 1126 24.81 40.60 -32.58
C GLN A 1126 23.29 40.78 -32.30
N ARG A 1127 22.88 42.06 -32.36
CA ARG A 1127 21.49 42.56 -32.34
C ARG A 1127 20.82 42.41 -33.70
N VAL A 1128 19.51 42.16 -33.71
CA VAL A 1128 18.52 42.94 -34.50
C VAL A 1128 17.29 43.20 -33.60
N LYS A 1129 16.57 44.32 -33.82
CA LYS A 1129 15.35 44.75 -33.10
C LYS A 1129 14.12 43.94 -33.57
N ALA A 1130 13.13 43.56 -32.74
CA ALA A 1130 12.13 44.39 -32.00
C ALA A 1130 11.10 45.08 -32.94
N GLU A 1131 9.93 45.60 -32.54
CA GLU A 1131 9.25 45.92 -31.26
C GLU A 1131 7.71 45.65 -31.46
N SER A 1132 6.78 45.42 -30.51
CA SER A 1132 6.77 45.15 -29.04
C SER A 1132 5.34 44.99 -28.47
N ALA A 1133 5.16 44.36 -27.27
CA ALA A 1133 4.18 44.72 -26.20
C ALA A 1133 2.76 43.99 -26.12
N PRO A 1134 1.90 44.18 -25.07
CA PRO A 1134 1.70 43.12 -24.03
C PRO A 1134 0.32 42.98 -23.28
N VAL A 1135 0.05 41.81 -22.65
CA VAL A 1135 -0.88 41.56 -21.50
C VAL A 1135 -0.33 40.30 -20.77
N VAL A 1136 0.00 40.16 -19.47
CA VAL A 1136 -0.39 40.69 -18.14
C VAL A 1136 -1.50 39.88 -17.41
N ARG A 1137 -1.11 39.02 -16.45
CA ARG A 1137 -1.83 38.60 -15.21
C ARG A 1137 -0.86 37.83 -14.25
N PRO A 1138 -1.21 37.53 -12.98
CA PRO A 1138 -0.37 37.97 -11.84
C PRO A 1138 0.38 36.86 -11.07
N ALA A 1139 1.11 37.27 -10.03
CA ALA A 1139 1.92 36.40 -9.17
C ALA A 1139 1.25 36.08 -7.80
N PRO A 1140 1.53 34.91 -7.20
CA PRO A 1140 1.22 34.63 -5.78
C PRO A 1140 2.04 35.49 -4.82
N GLN A 1141 1.53 35.69 -3.59
CA GLN A 1141 2.19 36.51 -2.57
C GLN A 1141 2.96 35.69 -1.53
N VAL A 1142 4.10 36.22 -1.08
CA VAL A 1142 4.87 35.70 0.05
C VAL A 1142 4.17 36.04 1.37
N ARG A 1143 3.83 35.03 2.18
CA ARG A 1143 3.47 35.24 3.60
C ARG A 1143 4.75 35.37 4.45
N LYS A 1144 4.72 36.25 5.44
CA LYS A 1144 5.82 36.45 6.41
C LYS A 1144 5.74 35.44 7.57
N PRO A 1145 6.85 35.10 8.22
CA PRO A 1145 6.82 34.33 9.46
C PRO A 1145 6.14 35.13 10.59
N SER A 1146 5.38 34.43 11.43
CA SER A 1146 4.89 34.91 12.72
C SER A 1146 5.87 34.55 13.84
N ALA A 1147 5.86 35.32 14.93
CA ALA A 1147 6.84 35.17 16.01
C ALA A 1147 6.56 33.94 16.89
N LYS A 1148 7.61 33.46 17.58
CA LYS A 1148 7.48 32.52 18.70
C LYS A 1148 6.49 33.05 19.74
N LYS A 1149 5.77 32.12 20.37
CA LYS A 1149 4.85 32.37 21.48
C LYS A 1149 5.19 31.33 22.55
N ASP A 1150 5.40 31.77 23.79
CA ASP A 1150 5.86 30.89 24.86
C ASP A 1150 4.80 29.84 25.21
N GLU A 1151 5.26 28.61 25.51
CA GLU A 1151 4.41 27.48 25.86
C GLU A 1151 3.85 27.64 27.28
N PRO A 1152 2.54 27.44 27.50
CA PRO A 1152 2.01 27.18 28.83
C PRO A 1152 2.31 25.73 29.22
N SER A 1153 2.77 25.50 30.46
CA SER A 1153 2.87 24.17 31.04
C SER A 1153 1.49 23.49 31.04
N VAL A 1154 1.41 22.28 30.50
CA VAL A 1154 0.23 21.41 30.60
C VAL A 1154 -0.04 21.12 32.09
N PRO A 1155 -1.30 21.18 32.57
CA PRO A 1155 -1.62 20.73 33.92
C PRO A 1155 -1.57 19.20 34.00
N GLU A 1156 -1.00 18.68 35.08
CA GLU A 1156 -0.99 17.24 35.42
C GLU A 1156 -2.44 16.72 35.52
N ASP A 1157 -2.74 15.54 34.96
CA ASP A 1157 -4.03 14.87 35.18
C ASP A 1157 -4.01 14.12 36.51
N GLU A 1158 -4.94 14.45 37.41
CA GLU A 1158 -5.05 13.83 38.73
C GLU A 1158 -5.53 12.36 38.69
N ASN A 1159 -5.83 11.80 37.50
CA ASN A 1159 -6.30 10.42 37.30
C ASN A 1159 -5.32 9.50 36.55
N ASP A 1160 -4.21 10.02 36.00
CA ASP A 1160 -3.21 9.22 35.28
C ASP A 1160 -2.45 8.28 36.26
N PRO A 1161 -2.54 6.94 36.08
CA PRO A 1161 -1.92 5.96 36.98
C PRO A 1161 -0.41 5.74 36.75
N TYR A 1162 0.23 6.47 35.83
CA TYR A 1162 1.66 6.34 35.50
C TYR A 1162 2.53 7.54 35.92
N ASN A 1163 1.95 8.62 36.42
CA ASN A 1163 2.71 9.70 37.06
C ASN A 1163 3.37 9.22 38.39
N ASN A 1164 4.64 9.61 38.59
CA ASN A 1164 5.52 9.13 39.67
C ASN A 1164 5.34 9.85 41.02
#